data_AF-A0A1F6G6D6-F1
#
_entry.id   AF-A0A1F6G6D6-F1
#
_cell.length_a   1.000
_cell.length_b   1.000
_cell.length_c   1.000
_cell.angle_alpha   90.00
_cell.angle_beta   90.00
_cell.angle_gamma   90.00
#
_symmetry.space_group_name_H-M   'P 1'
#
loop_
_entity.id
_entity.type
_entity.pdbx_description
1 polymer ?
#
loop_
_entity_poly.entity_id
_entity_poly.type
_entity_poly.pdbx_seq_one_letter_code
_entity_poly.pdbx_strand_id
1 'polypeptide(L)'
;MPRILALLILLAFAPSLVIGSTEVNQSVEQYQAQNYSAALASLGTQDADSNPTELYLYFKTQQKLGDQTKSLNALRQMNQQFKGPLRQVVLWERMEFYALNKDSQSLLDIAVGFPKDIKNPFLINRLALLLSRGFKNIPPSDALKTKLESIFERFEDLQSNSAFLQLYLSTLSPTDPKNNWALIKLFETADYTKLDLNLKKRFDFIRGTMIRYKDTIARHFQAQYRFRNYTYLREAVPLYLRYYKEGDRPTFLTLRDLYFDSYFSARKYSEGLQKISDPASALLFDFSEGELSFLAVKFNLSLGREIEALAAIKVLDKAGYQDLVHQARFKLGSYYFGQSSWKEAFEQLALVDTKGFKTEQVSDLQWKLFLVNQQIGHRANLKKIAAWAERYSFKDIEEGARFCYWGYKLELYIEGSLQDCYHRYPLTFYGLKARSLANNNGQSLPGHPDPEFQFKRRPLQVEESEYFEMLRLLYDLDEQRLADSIVFEEEAKLKDLTYFDELRGLLAAADRFYLLHQLVSQHQDHLLGDTYYGNHHILPLLYPQAFQSQVTRYAEEARVSEMLVYAVMREESRFRPYVKSFAGAIGLLQLMPKTARFVGRSKRIRVSTSQLIDPDLNLRLGTIYLNDLSKRFEGNLYYTLAAYNGGASNVNRWKLKLEGPEDMDLFVEMISFNETKNYVKRVLKSYYLYQSIYGPR
;
A
#
# COMPACT_ATOMS: atom_id res chain seq x y z
N MET A 1 38.91 -4.77 -18.96
CA MET A 1 38.94 -4.84 -17.48
C MET A 1 37.70 -4.24 -16.75
N PRO A 2 36.42 -4.39 -17.19
CA PRO A 2 35.26 -4.03 -16.34
C PRO A 2 34.63 -5.21 -15.57
N ARG A 3 34.99 -6.46 -15.89
CA ARG A 3 34.39 -7.66 -15.27
C ARG A 3 34.91 -8.00 -13.87
N ILE A 4 36.08 -7.47 -13.48
CA ILE A 4 36.72 -7.80 -12.19
C ILE A 4 36.19 -6.93 -11.05
N LEU A 5 35.75 -5.68 -11.33
CA LEU A 5 35.16 -4.81 -10.31
C LEU A 5 33.72 -5.21 -9.94
N ALA A 6 32.94 -5.74 -10.90
CA ALA A 6 31.62 -6.31 -10.61
C ALA A 6 31.71 -7.60 -9.77
N LEU A 7 32.77 -8.40 -9.94
CA LEU A 7 33.02 -9.58 -9.12
C LEU A 7 33.43 -9.23 -7.68
N LEU A 8 34.12 -8.11 -7.46
CA LEU A 8 34.51 -7.65 -6.12
C LEU A 8 33.33 -7.08 -5.33
N ILE A 9 32.35 -6.45 -5.99
CA ILE A 9 31.08 -6.08 -5.36
C ILE A 9 30.23 -7.33 -5.08
N LEU A 10 30.28 -8.37 -5.92
CA LEU A 10 29.63 -9.65 -5.62
C LEU A 10 30.27 -10.39 -4.42
N LEU A 11 31.58 -10.24 -4.20
CA LEU A 11 32.27 -10.83 -3.04
C LEU A 11 32.01 -10.08 -1.72
N ALA A 12 31.71 -8.77 -1.77
CA ALA A 12 31.23 -8.01 -0.60
C ALA A 12 29.75 -8.31 -0.24
N PHE A 13 29.05 -9.07 -1.10
CA PHE A 13 27.63 -9.41 -0.98
C PHE A 13 27.37 -10.92 -1.06
N ALA A 14 28.42 -11.75 -1.00
CA ALA A 14 28.28 -13.19 -0.98
C ALA A 14 27.73 -13.64 0.39
N PRO A 15 26.60 -14.37 0.44
CA PRO A 15 26.14 -14.95 1.69
C PRO A 15 27.21 -15.91 2.19
N SER A 16 27.56 -15.78 3.47
CA SER A 16 28.36 -16.75 4.22
C SER A 16 27.83 -18.15 3.89
N LEU A 17 28.68 -19.00 3.30
CA LEU A 17 28.35 -20.37 2.96
C LEU A 17 27.97 -21.14 4.24
N VAL A 18 26.77 -21.72 4.19
CA VAL A 18 26.21 -22.84 4.95
C VAL A 18 27.05 -23.35 6.14
N ILE A 19 26.56 -23.08 7.35
CA ILE A 19 26.83 -23.92 8.52
C ILE A 19 25.55 -24.70 8.77
N GLY A 20 25.49 -25.89 8.20
CA GLY A 20 24.53 -26.95 8.49
C GLY A 20 25.29 -28.24 8.22
N SER A 21 25.00 -29.32 8.95
CA SER A 21 25.65 -30.60 8.67
C SER A 21 25.40 -30.98 7.20
N THR A 22 26.36 -31.65 6.57
CA THR A 22 26.22 -32.12 5.17
C THR A 22 24.94 -32.95 4.97
N GLU A 23 24.50 -33.64 6.02
CA GLU A 23 23.31 -34.47 6.05
C GLU A 23 21.99 -33.66 6.04
N VAL A 24 21.94 -32.52 6.74
CA VAL A 24 20.79 -31.60 6.70
C VAL A 24 20.62 -31.00 5.31
N ASN A 25 21.72 -30.55 4.69
CA ASN A 25 21.66 -30.00 3.33
C ASN A 25 21.14 -31.04 2.32
N GLN A 26 21.65 -32.28 2.40
CA GLN A 26 21.16 -33.37 1.56
C GLN A 26 19.66 -33.64 1.79
N SER A 27 19.20 -33.59 3.05
CA SER A 27 17.79 -33.78 3.38
C SER A 27 16.90 -32.68 2.80
N VAL A 28 17.35 -31.42 2.81
CA VAL A 28 16.64 -30.28 2.20
C VAL A 28 16.54 -30.47 0.68
N GLU A 29 17.62 -30.83 0.01
CA GLU A 29 17.62 -31.09 -1.43
C GLU A 29 16.62 -32.20 -1.81
N GLN A 30 16.61 -33.32 -1.05
CA GLN A 30 15.65 -34.41 -1.26
C GLN A 30 14.22 -33.95 -1.01
N TYR A 31 13.98 -33.14 0.02
CA TYR A 31 12.65 -32.60 0.30
C TYR A 31 12.15 -31.68 -0.84
N GLN A 32 13.00 -30.80 -1.35
CA GLN A 32 12.69 -29.92 -2.49
C GLN A 32 12.43 -30.71 -3.77
N ALA A 33 13.15 -31.82 -3.97
CA ALA A 33 12.91 -32.78 -5.05
C ALA A 33 11.66 -33.64 -4.84
N GLN A 34 10.88 -33.40 -3.77
CA GLN A 34 9.68 -34.16 -3.38
C GLN A 34 9.96 -35.64 -3.06
N ASN A 35 11.21 -35.99 -2.77
CA ASN A 35 11.63 -37.32 -2.36
C ASN A 35 11.63 -37.44 -0.82
N TYR A 36 10.45 -37.37 -0.22
CA TYR A 36 10.28 -37.28 1.23
C TYR A 36 10.80 -38.52 1.98
N SER A 37 10.78 -39.71 1.36
CA SER A 37 11.34 -40.92 1.97
C SER A 37 12.87 -40.86 2.06
N ALA A 38 13.54 -40.34 1.03
CA ALA A 38 14.99 -40.14 1.08
C ALA A 38 15.37 -39.01 2.04
N ALA A 39 14.62 -37.91 2.05
CA ALA A 39 14.80 -36.82 3.01
C ALA A 39 14.69 -37.35 4.46
N LEU A 40 13.70 -38.20 4.74
CA LEU A 40 13.54 -38.84 6.04
C LEU A 40 14.70 -39.78 6.39
N ALA A 41 15.18 -40.56 5.40
CA ALA A 41 16.31 -41.47 5.61
C ALA A 41 17.61 -40.72 5.96
N SER A 42 17.84 -39.57 5.32
CA SER A 42 18.98 -38.69 5.60
C SER A 42 18.91 -38.02 6.97
N LEU A 43 17.71 -37.75 7.49
CA LEU A 43 17.50 -37.20 8.85
C LEU A 43 17.63 -38.24 9.96
N GLY A 44 17.53 -39.53 9.66
CA GLY A 44 17.57 -40.60 10.66
C GLY A 44 16.45 -40.51 11.71
N THR A 45 16.72 -41.04 12.91
CA THR A 45 15.79 -40.98 14.06
C THR A 45 16.00 -39.70 14.84
N GLN A 46 14.93 -38.93 15.03
CA GLN A 46 14.97 -37.71 15.83
C GLN A 46 14.76 -38.01 17.32
N ASP A 47 15.55 -37.36 18.17
CA ASP A 47 15.57 -37.51 19.62
C ASP A 47 15.58 -36.14 20.32
N ALA A 48 15.68 -36.15 21.66
CA ALA A 48 15.61 -34.93 22.46
C ALA A 48 16.77 -33.94 22.25
N ASP A 49 17.86 -34.35 21.58
CA ASP A 49 19.05 -33.54 21.33
C ASP A 49 19.13 -33.02 19.89
N SER A 50 18.18 -33.43 19.02
CA SER A 50 18.10 -32.95 17.63
C SER A 50 17.97 -31.42 17.59
N ASN A 51 18.70 -30.78 16.67
CA ASN A 51 18.69 -29.33 16.58
C ASN A 51 17.35 -28.82 16.01
N PRO A 52 16.99 -27.53 16.20
CA PRO A 52 15.69 -27.02 15.77
C PRO A 52 15.39 -27.21 14.27
N THR A 53 16.39 -27.09 13.39
CA THR A 53 16.19 -27.23 11.95
C THR A 53 15.92 -28.67 11.52
N GLU A 54 16.65 -29.63 12.08
CA GLU A 54 16.43 -31.07 11.87
C GLU A 54 15.02 -31.49 12.29
N LEU A 55 14.62 -31.07 13.49
CA LEU A 55 13.31 -31.43 14.02
C LEU A 55 12.17 -30.80 13.20
N TYR A 56 12.34 -29.56 12.74
CA TYR A 56 11.37 -28.91 11.85
C TYR A 56 11.28 -29.63 10.50
N LEU A 57 12.40 -29.93 9.86
CA LEU A 57 12.40 -30.63 8.57
C LEU A 57 11.80 -32.05 8.70
N TYR A 58 12.08 -32.75 9.79
CA TYR A 58 11.44 -34.02 10.11
C TYR A 58 9.93 -33.88 10.22
N PHE A 59 9.45 -32.88 10.98
CA PHE A 59 8.02 -32.59 11.10
C PHE A 59 7.37 -32.37 9.73
N LYS A 60 7.94 -31.51 8.88
CA LYS A 60 7.41 -31.24 7.53
C LYS A 60 7.44 -32.48 6.65
N THR A 61 8.50 -33.27 6.74
CA THR A 61 8.64 -34.52 5.97
C THR A 61 7.59 -35.55 6.37
N GLN A 62 7.36 -35.76 7.66
CA GLN A 62 6.29 -36.65 8.15
C GLN A 62 4.89 -36.16 7.73
N GLN A 63 4.67 -34.84 7.74
CA GLN A 63 3.41 -34.24 7.29
C GLN A 63 3.16 -34.53 5.80
N LYS A 64 4.20 -34.46 4.95
CA LYS A 64 4.12 -34.79 3.52
C LYS A 64 3.90 -36.28 3.26
N LEU A 65 4.47 -37.14 4.12
CA LEU A 65 4.25 -38.59 4.08
C LEU A 65 2.88 -39.01 4.63
N GLY A 66 2.14 -38.09 5.28
CA GLY A 66 0.81 -38.36 5.84
C GLY A 66 0.82 -39.05 7.20
N ASP A 67 1.96 -39.16 7.87
CA ASP A 67 2.05 -39.75 9.22
C ASP A 67 1.66 -38.71 10.28
N GLN A 68 0.36 -38.64 10.57
CA GLN A 68 -0.20 -37.67 11.52
C GLN A 68 0.33 -37.85 12.94
N THR A 69 0.56 -39.09 13.37
CA THR A 69 1.03 -39.41 14.72
C THR A 69 2.46 -38.91 14.91
N LYS A 70 3.36 -39.22 13.98
CA LYS A 70 4.75 -38.74 14.05
C LYS A 70 4.83 -37.23 13.88
N SER A 71 4.01 -36.65 13.01
CA SER A 71 3.92 -35.19 12.86
C SER A 71 3.49 -34.51 14.17
N LEU A 72 2.46 -35.04 14.84
CA LEU A 72 2.00 -34.50 16.13
C LEU A 72 3.05 -34.65 17.24
N ASN A 73 3.77 -35.78 17.26
CA ASN A 73 4.84 -36.00 18.24
C ASN A 73 6.01 -35.04 18.02
N ALA A 74 6.47 -34.86 16.78
CA ALA A 74 7.51 -33.88 16.44
C ALA A 74 7.07 -32.47 16.83
N LEU A 75 5.82 -32.10 16.55
CA LEU A 75 5.28 -30.79 16.90
C LEU A 75 5.21 -30.55 18.43
N ARG A 76 4.92 -31.59 19.22
CA ARG A 76 4.98 -31.52 20.68
C ARG A 76 6.41 -31.31 21.18
N GLN A 77 7.37 -31.99 20.56
CA GLN A 77 8.77 -31.84 20.88
C GLN A 77 9.29 -30.43 20.52
N MET A 78 8.96 -29.92 19.33
CA MET A 78 9.27 -28.55 18.93
C MET A 78 8.73 -27.54 19.95
N ASN A 79 7.51 -27.74 20.46
CA ASN A 79 6.90 -26.87 21.46
C ASN A 79 7.64 -26.86 22.81
N GLN A 80 8.41 -27.90 23.12
CA GLN A 80 9.22 -27.98 24.34
C GLN A 80 10.61 -27.37 24.13
N GLN A 81 11.20 -27.57 22.95
CA GLN A 81 12.57 -27.19 22.65
C GLN A 81 12.72 -25.76 22.09
N PHE A 82 11.82 -25.31 21.22
CA PHE A 82 11.98 -24.05 20.49
C PHE A 82 11.76 -22.89 21.46
N LYS A 83 12.77 -22.02 21.60
CA LYS A 83 12.77 -20.87 22.49
C LYS A 83 12.90 -19.56 21.70
N GLY A 84 12.78 -18.43 22.42
CA GLY A 84 12.95 -17.10 21.83
C GLY A 84 12.02 -16.89 20.62
N PRO A 85 12.54 -16.42 19.47
CA PRO A 85 11.76 -16.20 18.26
C PRO A 85 11.23 -17.50 17.62
N LEU A 86 11.89 -18.65 17.82
CA LEU A 86 11.49 -19.91 17.20
C LEU A 86 10.15 -20.44 17.72
N ARG A 87 9.69 -20.01 18.91
CA ARG A 87 8.34 -20.31 19.41
C ARG A 87 7.24 -19.91 18.42
N GLN A 88 7.48 -18.86 17.64
CA GLN A 88 6.56 -18.39 16.61
C GLN A 88 6.35 -19.41 15.49
N VAL A 89 7.41 -20.10 15.08
CA VAL A 89 7.36 -21.18 14.08
C VAL A 89 6.46 -22.30 14.57
N VAL A 90 6.65 -22.74 15.81
CA VAL A 90 5.84 -23.80 16.41
C VAL A 90 4.38 -23.38 16.54
N LEU A 91 4.14 -22.13 16.96
CA LEU A 91 2.79 -21.61 17.09
C LEU A 91 2.06 -21.61 15.75
N TRP A 92 2.73 -21.16 14.67
CA TRP A 92 2.21 -21.25 13.31
C TRP A 92 1.84 -22.68 12.92
N GLU A 93 2.77 -23.62 13.04
CA GLU A 93 2.53 -24.99 12.60
C GLU A 93 1.44 -25.68 13.42
N ARG A 94 1.33 -25.40 14.72
CA ARG A 94 0.22 -25.89 15.54
C ARG A 94 -1.12 -25.36 15.05
N MET A 95 -1.21 -24.08 14.72
CA MET A 95 -2.43 -23.49 14.18
C MET A 95 -2.80 -24.12 12.83
N GLU A 96 -1.86 -24.22 11.89
CA GLU A 96 -2.12 -24.82 10.59
C GLU A 96 -2.49 -26.31 10.70
N PHE A 97 -1.77 -27.07 11.53
CA PHE A 97 -2.04 -28.49 11.76
C PHE A 97 -3.46 -28.72 12.28
N TYR A 98 -3.88 -28.02 13.33
CA TYR A 98 -5.24 -28.18 13.87
C TYR A 98 -6.31 -27.69 12.90
N ALA A 99 -6.05 -26.60 12.16
CA ALA A 99 -6.98 -26.12 11.14
C ALA A 99 -7.19 -27.12 10.00
N LEU A 100 -6.10 -27.72 9.49
CA LEU A 100 -6.16 -28.74 8.44
C LEU A 100 -6.91 -30.00 8.89
N ASN A 101 -6.72 -30.39 10.15
CA ASN A 101 -7.42 -31.53 10.75
C ASN A 101 -8.83 -31.20 11.28
N LYS A 102 -9.33 -29.99 11.03
CA LYS A 102 -10.65 -29.51 11.51
C LYS A 102 -10.82 -29.60 13.04
N ASP A 103 -9.72 -29.54 13.78
CA ASP A 103 -9.70 -29.54 15.23
C ASP A 103 -9.91 -28.12 15.76
N SER A 104 -11.16 -27.65 15.67
CA SER A 104 -11.55 -26.33 16.14
C SER A 104 -11.35 -26.16 17.66
N GLN A 105 -11.33 -27.26 18.43
CA GLN A 105 -11.14 -27.20 19.88
C GLN A 105 -9.68 -26.89 20.23
N SER A 106 -8.72 -27.56 19.59
CA SER A 106 -7.30 -27.26 19.79
C SER A 106 -6.92 -25.86 19.29
N LEU A 107 -7.52 -25.39 18.19
CA LEU A 107 -7.36 -23.99 17.75
C LEU A 107 -7.87 -22.99 18.79
N LEU A 108 -9.04 -23.27 19.36
CA LEU A 108 -9.64 -22.47 20.43
C LEU A 108 -8.73 -22.45 21.67
N ASP A 109 -8.11 -23.59 22.01
CA ASP A 109 -7.19 -23.68 23.14
C ASP A 109 -5.87 -22.92 22.90
N ILE A 110 -5.35 -22.93 21.66
CA ILE A 110 -4.23 -22.04 21.27
C ILE A 110 -4.61 -20.57 21.50
N ALA A 111 -5.83 -20.17 21.13
CA ALA A 111 -6.25 -18.78 21.23
C ALA A 111 -6.39 -18.31 22.69
N VAL A 112 -6.97 -19.14 23.55
CA VAL A 112 -7.06 -18.86 24.99
C VAL A 112 -5.66 -18.77 25.61
N GLY A 113 -4.80 -19.74 25.28
CA GLY A 113 -3.43 -19.85 25.77
C GLY A 113 -2.38 -19.06 24.99
N PHE A 114 -2.78 -18.16 24.08
CA PHE A 114 -1.83 -17.50 23.18
C PHE A 114 -0.79 -16.70 23.99
N PRO A 115 0.52 -16.86 23.74
CA PRO A 115 1.55 -16.20 24.53
C PRO A 115 1.42 -14.66 24.50
N LYS A 116 1.47 -14.00 25.66
CA LYS A 116 1.31 -12.54 25.78
C LYS A 116 2.53 -11.75 25.29
N ASP A 117 3.69 -12.41 25.30
CA ASP A 117 4.98 -11.87 24.91
C ASP A 117 5.21 -11.88 23.40
N ILE A 118 4.50 -12.74 22.65
CA ILE A 118 4.53 -12.75 21.18
C ILE A 118 3.62 -11.64 20.66
N LYS A 119 4.22 -10.65 19.99
CA LYS A 119 3.52 -9.47 19.46
C LYS A 119 3.33 -9.51 17.95
N ASN A 120 3.67 -10.62 17.29
CA ASN A 120 3.57 -10.77 15.84
C ASN A 120 2.13 -10.61 15.31
N PRO A 121 1.80 -9.49 14.63
CA PRO A 121 0.45 -9.25 14.14
C PRO A 121 0.02 -10.24 13.06
N PHE A 122 0.96 -10.82 12.30
CA PHE A 122 0.65 -11.80 11.27
C PHE A 122 0.16 -13.11 11.88
N LEU A 123 0.82 -13.61 12.93
CA LEU A 123 0.38 -14.81 13.65
C LEU A 123 -0.97 -14.59 14.33
N ILE A 124 -1.13 -13.45 14.99
CA ILE A 124 -2.38 -13.04 15.63
C ILE A 124 -3.52 -13.00 14.61
N ASN A 125 -3.31 -12.32 13.47
CA ASN A 125 -4.31 -12.23 12.40
C ASN A 125 -4.58 -13.58 11.74
N ARG A 126 -3.55 -14.42 11.59
CA ARG A 126 -3.73 -15.77 11.04
C ARG A 126 -4.60 -16.62 11.96
N LEU A 127 -4.30 -16.63 13.25
CA LEU A 127 -5.10 -17.33 14.25
C LEU A 127 -6.54 -16.87 14.22
N ALA A 128 -6.76 -15.56 14.27
CA ALA A 128 -8.08 -14.94 14.17
C ALA A 128 -8.84 -15.38 12.92
N LEU A 129 -8.16 -15.44 11.76
CA LEU A 129 -8.75 -15.93 10.51
C LEU A 129 -9.12 -17.41 10.58
N LEU A 130 -8.22 -18.27 11.08
CA LEU A 130 -8.46 -19.72 11.20
C LEU A 130 -9.63 -20.01 12.13
N LEU A 131 -9.65 -19.35 13.29
CA LEU A 131 -10.74 -19.38 14.25
C LEU A 131 -12.07 -18.98 13.60
N SER A 132 -12.11 -17.84 12.89
CA SER A 132 -13.33 -17.36 12.23
C SER A 132 -13.94 -18.36 11.23
N ARG A 133 -13.11 -19.23 10.63
CA ARG A 133 -13.55 -20.30 9.73
C ARG A 133 -13.98 -21.56 10.49
N GLY A 134 -13.23 -21.93 11.53
CA GLY A 134 -13.46 -23.15 12.32
C GLY A 134 -14.69 -23.08 13.24
N PHE A 135 -15.12 -21.88 13.60
CA PHE A 135 -16.22 -21.66 14.57
C PHE A 135 -17.59 -22.17 14.16
N LYS A 136 -17.87 -22.30 12.86
CA LYS A 136 -19.17 -22.79 12.38
C LYS A 136 -19.54 -24.18 12.90
N ASN A 137 -18.55 -24.94 13.36
CA ASN A 137 -18.71 -26.33 13.79
C ASN A 137 -18.68 -26.50 15.31
N ILE A 138 -18.49 -25.43 16.11
CA ILE A 138 -18.44 -25.54 17.56
C ILE A 138 -19.84 -25.31 18.14
N PRO A 139 -20.41 -26.28 18.89
CA PRO A 139 -21.73 -26.12 19.48
C PRO A 139 -21.69 -25.07 20.61
N PRO A 140 -22.74 -24.24 20.74
CA PRO A 140 -22.84 -23.27 21.83
C PRO A 140 -22.83 -23.95 23.21
N SER A 141 -22.04 -23.43 24.15
CA SER A 141 -21.99 -23.90 25.53
C SER A 141 -21.43 -22.81 26.45
N ASP A 142 -21.63 -22.93 27.77
CA ASP A 142 -21.05 -22.00 28.75
C ASP A 142 -19.52 -22.05 28.76
N ALA A 143 -18.94 -23.24 28.57
CA ALA A 143 -17.49 -23.40 28.43
C ALA A 143 -16.97 -22.65 27.20
N LEU A 144 -17.68 -22.72 26.06
CA LEU A 144 -17.35 -21.96 24.86
C LEU A 144 -17.48 -20.45 25.10
N LYS A 145 -18.54 -20.01 25.77
CA LYS A 145 -18.74 -18.59 26.14
C LYS A 145 -17.51 -18.05 26.88
N THR A 146 -17.06 -18.71 27.93
CA THR A 146 -15.88 -18.27 28.70
C THR A 146 -14.61 -18.20 27.85
N LYS A 147 -14.41 -19.17 26.94
CA LYS A 147 -13.26 -19.14 26.02
C LYS A 147 -13.36 -17.97 25.03
N LEU A 148 -14.53 -17.72 24.44
CA LEU A 148 -14.74 -16.61 23.51
C LEU A 148 -14.53 -15.23 24.18
N GLU A 149 -14.94 -15.08 25.44
CA GLU A 149 -14.70 -13.87 26.23
C GLU A 149 -13.20 -13.62 26.43
N SER A 150 -12.44 -14.64 26.83
CA SER A 150 -10.98 -14.54 26.96
C SER A 150 -10.30 -14.20 25.62
N ILE A 151 -10.81 -14.73 24.51
CA ILE A 151 -10.30 -14.39 23.17
C ILE A 151 -10.58 -12.92 22.84
N PHE A 152 -11.78 -12.39 23.12
CA PHE A 152 -12.08 -10.98 22.84
C PHE A 152 -11.21 -10.00 23.63
N GLU A 153 -10.85 -10.35 24.86
CA GLU A 153 -9.92 -9.55 25.68
C GLU A 153 -8.52 -9.50 25.05
N ARG A 154 -8.13 -10.56 24.34
CA ARG A 154 -6.80 -10.69 23.74
C ARG A 154 -6.72 -10.17 22.32
N PHE A 155 -7.77 -10.37 21.54
CA PHE A 155 -7.80 -10.12 20.10
C PHE A 155 -8.92 -9.12 19.77
N GLU A 156 -8.62 -7.84 19.92
CA GLU A 156 -9.59 -6.75 19.71
C GLU A 156 -10.20 -6.79 18.30
N ASP A 157 -9.42 -7.14 17.27
CA ASP A 157 -9.89 -7.26 15.89
C ASP A 157 -11.04 -8.27 15.72
N LEU A 158 -11.09 -9.31 16.57
CA LEU A 158 -12.18 -10.28 16.56
C LEU A 158 -13.50 -9.69 17.07
N GLN A 159 -13.47 -8.59 17.83
CA GLN A 159 -14.68 -7.87 18.26
C GLN A 159 -15.41 -7.17 17.10
N SER A 160 -14.79 -7.11 15.91
CA SER A 160 -15.40 -6.63 14.67
C SER A 160 -15.69 -7.78 13.68
N ASN A 161 -15.40 -9.03 14.05
CA ASN A 161 -15.62 -10.18 13.18
C ASN A 161 -17.07 -10.68 13.30
N SER A 162 -17.85 -10.50 12.24
CA SER A 162 -19.27 -10.87 12.22
C SER A 162 -19.55 -12.34 12.54
N ALA A 163 -18.72 -13.28 12.08
CA ALA A 163 -18.91 -14.71 12.36
C ALA A 163 -18.64 -15.03 13.84
N PHE A 164 -17.60 -14.40 14.41
CA PHE A 164 -17.26 -14.55 15.82
C PHE A 164 -18.37 -13.98 16.72
N LEU A 165 -18.83 -12.77 16.42
CA LEU A 165 -19.92 -12.12 17.15
C LEU A 165 -21.23 -12.93 17.06
N GLN A 166 -21.53 -13.53 15.91
CA GLN A 166 -22.69 -14.41 15.76
C GLN A 166 -22.57 -15.69 16.59
N LEU A 167 -21.40 -16.34 16.60
CA LEU A 167 -21.17 -17.50 17.46
C LEU A 167 -21.30 -17.10 18.93
N TYR A 168 -20.68 -16.01 19.34
CA TYR A 168 -20.78 -15.52 20.71
C TYR A 168 -22.24 -15.19 21.09
N LEU A 169 -22.99 -14.53 20.21
CA LEU A 169 -24.43 -14.30 20.42
C LEU A 169 -25.23 -15.58 20.58
N SER A 170 -24.81 -16.68 19.95
CA SER A 170 -25.46 -17.99 20.10
C SER A 170 -25.16 -18.65 21.45
N THR A 171 -24.09 -18.27 22.15
CA THR A 171 -23.78 -18.74 23.51
C THR A 171 -24.42 -17.89 24.61
N LEU A 172 -25.10 -16.79 24.26
CA LEU A 172 -25.65 -15.84 25.21
C LEU A 172 -27.17 -15.96 25.31
N SER A 173 -27.69 -16.02 26.53
CA SER A 173 -29.12 -15.80 26.79
C SER A 173 -29.54 -14.40 26.32
N PRO A 174 -30.77 -14.20 25.83
CA PRO A 174 -31.33 -12.86 25.57
C PRO A 174 -31.28 -11.92 26.79
N THR A 175 -31.29 -12.46 28.01
CA THR A 175 -31.22 -11.70 29.26
C THR A 175 -29.79 -11.37 29.70
N ASP A 176 -28.77 -11.92 29.04
CA ASP A 176 -27.38 -11.66 29.37
C ASP A 176 -27.02 -10.20 29.00
N PRO A 177 -26.47 -9.39 29.92
CA PRO A 177 -26.05 -8.01 29.61
C PRO A 177 -25.06 -7.92 28.43
N LYS A 178 -24.22 -8.94 28.23
CA LYS A 178 -23.25 -9.00 27.13
C LYS A 178 -23.92 -9.24 25.77
N ASN A 179 -25.18 -9.69 25.74
CA ASN A 179 -25.97 -9.88 24.52
C ASN A 179 -26.12 -8.56 23.76
N ASN A 180 -26.48 -7.49 24.49
CA ASN A 180 -26.63 -6.15 23.92
C ASN A 180 -25.31 -5.61 23.38
N TRP A 181 -24.21 -5.81 24.09
CA TRP A 181 -22.87 -5.43 23.63
C TRP A 181 -22.53 -6.11 22.29
N ALA A 182 -22.75 -7.42 22.18
CA ALA A 182 -22.43 -8.18 20.98
C ALA A 182 -23.34 -7.78 19.80
N LEU A 183 -24.62 -7.51 20.05
CA LEU A 183 -25.54 -6.97 19.03
C LEU A 183 -25.07 -5.59 18.54
N ILE A 184 -24.67 -4.69 19.43
CA ILE A 184 -24.15 -3.36 19.07
C ILE A 184 -22.91 -3.47 18.18
N LYS A 185 -21.94 -4.32 18.57
CA LYS A 185 -20.73 -4.56 17.77
C LYS A 185 -21.02 -5.18 16.41
N LEU A 186 -21.96 -6.13 16.36
CA LEU A 186 -22.37 -6.76 15.10
C LEU A 186 -23.07 -5.76 14.18
N PHE A 187 -23.95 -4.93 14.73
CA PHE A 187 -24.62 -3.87 13.97
C PHE A 187 -23.58 -2.92 13.37
N GLU A 188 -22.61 -2.46 14.15
CA GLU A 188 -21.58 -1.52 13.70
C GLU A 188 -20.76 -2.03 12.49
N THR A 189 -20.44 -3.33 12.45
CA THR A 189 -19.35 -3.85 11.60
C THR A 189 -19.81 -4.82 10.51
N ALA A 190 -20.97 -5.45 10.65
CA ALA A 190 -21.43 -6.45 9.71
C ALA A 190 -21.98 -5.85 8.41
N ASP A 191 -21.91 -6.61 7.32
CA ASP A 191 -22.65 -6.32 6.10
C ASP A 191 -24.15 -6.55 6.36
N TYR A 192 -24.87 -5.47 6.66
CA TYR A 192 -26.26 -5.53 7.12
C TYR A 192 -27.17 -6.20 6.11
N THR A 193 -26.88 -6.01 4.81
CA THR A 193 -27.69 -6.59 3.73
C THR A 193 -27.67 -8.12 3.76
N LYS A 194 -26.55 -8.72 4.20
CA LYS A 194 -26.33 -10.18 4.27
C LYS A 194 -26.82 -10.83 5.56
N LEU A 195 -27.15 -10.07 6.60
CA LEU A 195 -27.67 -10.64 7.84
C LEU A 195 -29.07 -11.25 7.63
N ASP A 196 -29.37 -12.33 8.35
CA ASP A 196 -30.71 -12.90 8.35
C ASP A 196 -31.74 -11.96 9.00
N LEU A 197 -33.02 -12.22 8.75
CA LEU A 197 -34.11 -11.37 9.22
C LEU A 197 -34.24 -11.37 10.74
N ASN A 198 -33.91 -12.47 11.43
CA ASN A 198 -34.04 -12.54 12.89
C ASN A 198 -32.97 -11.69 13.58
N LEU A 199 -31.72 -11.74 13.11
CA LEU A 199 -30.66 -10.85 13.58
C LEU A 199 -30.98 -9.38 13.30
N LYS A 200 -31.52 -9.08 12.11
CA LYS A 200 -31.99 -7.70 11.77
C LYS A 200 -33.05 -7.20 12.75
N LYS A 201 -34.06 -8.02 13.06
CA LYS A 201 -35.12 -7.71 14.04
C LYS A 201 -34.57 -7.48 15.45
N ARG A 202 -33.49 -8.18 15.84
CA ARG A 202 -32.86 -7.99 17.15
C ARG A 202 -32.22 -6.61 17.32
N PHE A 203 -32.03 -5.82 16.27
CA PHE A 203 -31.52 -4.45 16.37
C PHE A 203 -32.61 -3.39 16.61
N ASP A 204 -33.86 -3.81 16.82
CA ASP A 204 -34.98 -2.89 17.05
C ASP A 204 -34.77 -2.00 18.27
N PHE A 205 -34.06 -2.48 19.31
CA PHE A 205 -33.72 -1.63 20.46
C PHE A 205 -32.78 -0.49 20.08
N ILE A 206 -31.81 -0.70 19.18
CA ILE A 206 -30.90 0.35 18.69
C ILE A 206 -31.71 1.41 17.95
N ARG A 207 -32.68 0.96 17.13
CA ARG A 207 -33.64 1.84 16.45
C ARG A 207 -34.55 2.57 17.44
N GLY A 208 -34.94 1.93 18.53
CA GLY A 208 -35.80 2.52 19.57
C GLY A 208 -35.10 3.57 20.44
N THR A 209 -33.77 3.55 20.54
CA THR A 209 -33.00 4.47 21.39
C THR A 209 -31.87 5.16 20.62
N MET A 210 -32.16 5.67 19.42
CA MET A 210 -31.14 6.14 18.46
C MET A 210 -30.15 7.17 19.03
N ILE A 211 -30.62 8.15 19.79
CA ILE A 211 -29.75 9.20 20.37
C ILE A 211 -28.67 8.60 21.27
N ARG A 212 -29.03 7.58 22.07
CA ARG A 212 -28.10 6.89 22.96
C ARG A 212 -26.99 6.16 22.20
N TYR A 213 -27.26 5.67 20.98
CA TYR A 213 -26.35 4.87 20.18
C TYR A 213 -25.88 5.58 18.90
N LYS A 214 -25.80 6.92 18.93
CA LYS A 214 -25.42 7.74 17.78
C LYS A 214 -24.11 7.34 17.12
N ASP A 215 -23.06 7.07 17.90
CA ASP A 215 -21.75 6.70 17.37
C ASP A 215 -21.79 5.33 16.69
N THR A 216 -22.49 4.36 17.30
CA THR A 216 -22.73 3.04 16.72
C THR A 216 -23.45 3.14 15.37
N ILE A 217 -24.48 3.98 15.29
CA ILE A 217 -25.25 4.20 14.06
C ILE A 217 -24.41 4.89 12.98
N ALA A 218 -23.62 5.90 13.35
CA ALA A 218 -22.69 6.55 12.42
C ALA A 218 -21.67 5.55 11.86
N ARG A 219 -21.01 4.78 12.73
CA ARG A 219 -20.03 3.76 12.34
C ARG A 219 -20.64 2.65 11.49
N HIS A 220 -21.88 2.24 11.79
CA HIS A 220 -22.64 1.32 10.95
C HIS A 220 -22.78 1.82 9.51
N PHE A 221 -23.29 3.03 9.31
CA PHE A 221 -23.48 3.58 7.96
C PHE A 221 -22.16 3.83 7.23
N GLN A 222 -21.11 4.23 7.95
CA GLN A 222 -19.76 4.29 7.40
C GLN A 222 -19.26 2.90 6.94
N ALA A 223 -19.50 1.84 7.73
CA ALA A 223 -19.17 0.49 7.34
C ALA A 223 -19.95 0.06 6.08
N GLN A 224 -21.26 0.34 6.00
CA GLN A 224 -22.05 0.05 4.81
C GLN A 224 -21.57 0.80 3.56
N TYR A 225 -21.09 2.03 3.72
CA TYR A 225 -20.47 2.79 2.64
C TYR A 225 -19.21 2.10 2.12
N ARG A 226 -18.34 1.62 3.03
CA ARG A 226 -17.14 0.84 2.66
C ARG A 226 -17.49 -0.47 1.96
N PHE A 227 -18.57 -1.14 2.37
CA PHE A 227 -19.11 -2.32 1.69
C PHE A 227 -19.78 -2.02 0.35
N ARG A 228 -19.86 -0.74 -0.06
CA ARG A 228 -20.52 -0.28 -1.29
C ARG A 228 -22.02 -0.56 -1.33
N ASN A 229 -22.65 -0.67 -0.17
CA ASN A 229 -24.09 -0.84 0.00
C ASN A 229 -24.83 0.50 -0.21
N TYR A 230 -24.56 1.18 -1.32
CA TYR A 230 -25.07 2.55 -1.58
C TYR A 230 -26.59 2.62 -1.67
N THR A 231 -27.25 1.55 -2.12
CA THR A 231 -28.72 1.47 -2.12
C THR A 231 -29.28 1.42 -0.70
N TYR A 232 -28.74 0.55 0.16
CA TYR A 232 -29.11 0.49 1.57
C TYR A 232 -28.92 1.85 2.26
N LEU A 233 -27.80 2.54 2.01
CA LEU A 233 -27.57 3.89 2.54
C LEU A 233 -28.67 4.87 2.14
N ARG A 234 -29.07 4.88 0.85
CA ARG A 234 -30.12 5.79 0.36
C ARG A 234 -31.51 5.45 0.90
N GLU A 235 -31.76 4.21 1.30
CA GLU A 235 -33.05 3.79 1.86
C GLU A 235 -33.10 3.98 3.37
N ALA A 236 -32.05 3.59 4.09
CA ALA A 236 -32.03 3.53 5.53
C ALA A 236 -31.67 4.87 6.19
N VAL A 237 -30.68 5.61 5.69
CA VAL A 237 -30.23 6.87 6.32
C VAL A 237 -31.39 7.88 6.55
N PRO A 238 -32.29 8.13 5.58
CA PRO A 238 -33.45 9.02 5.78
C PRO A 238 -34.30 8.70 7.01
N LEU A 239 -34.39 7.42 7.39
CA LEU A 239 -35.17 6.98 8.55
C LEU A 239 -34.53 7.42 9.88
N TYR A 240 -33.19 7.54 9.92
CA TYR A 240 -32.45 7.94 11.11
C TYR A 240 -32.28 9.46 11.22
N LEU A 241 -32.17 10.17 10.10
CA LEU A 241 -31.94 11.62 10.07
C LEU A 241 -32.99 12.41 10.87
N ARG A 242 -34.25 11.99 10.82
CA ARG A 242 -35.36 12.67 11.53
C ARG A 242 -35.13 12.79 13.03
N TYR A 243 -34.44 11.84 13.64
CA TYR A 243 -34.18 11.82 15.09
C TYR A 243 -32.96 12.66 15.49
N TYR A 244 -31.96 12.77 14.61
CA TYR A 244 -30.73 13.49 14.89
C TYR A 244 -30.79 14.96 14.52
N LYS A 245 -31.72 15.36 13.64
CA LYS A 245 -31.87 16.74 13.18
C LYS A 245 -31.90 17.75 14.34
N GLU A 246 -32.66 17.43 15.40
CA GLU A 246 -32.79 18.25 16.60
C GLU A 246 -31.99 17.71 17.81
N GLY A 247 -31.76 16.39 17.87
CA GLY A 247 -31.13 15.74 19.02
C GLY A 247 -29.61 15.59 18.99
N ASP A 248 -28.97 15.58 17.80
CA ASP A 248 -27.51 15.52 17.65
C ASP A 248 -27.07 15.99 16.25
N ARG A 249 -26.80 17.30 16.13
CA ARG A 249 -26.42 17.91 14.85
C ARG A 249 -25.18 17.28 14.19
N PRO A 250 -24.09 16.94 14.91
CA PRO A 250 -22.91 16.34 14.28
C PRO A 250 -23.20 14.99 13.59
N THR A 251 -23.95 14.10 14.25
CA THR A 251 -24.33 12.80 13.67
C THR A 251 -25.26 13.00 12.48
N PHE A 252 -26.22 13.93 12.58
CA PHE A 252 -27.09 14.29 11.48
C PHE A 252 -26.30 14.67 10.22
N LEU A 253 -25.32 15.58 10.36
CA LEU A 253 -24.49 16.03 9.24
C LEU A 253 -23.67 14.87 8.65
N THR A 254 -23.08 14.03 9.51
CA THR A 254 -22.31 12.85 9.06
C THR A 254 -23.15 11.90 8.22
N LEU A 255 -24.36 11.58 8.67
CA LEU A 255 -25.26 10.69 7.95
C LEU A 255 -25.76 11.33 6.65
N ARG A 256 -26.08 12.63 6.68
CA ARG A 256 -26.47 13.40 5.51
C ARG A 256 -25.38 13.38 4.43
N ASP A 257 -24.12 13.57 4.82
CA ASP A 257 -23.01 13.56 3.88
C ASP A 257 -22.82 12.17 3.24
N LEU A 258 -22.87 11.10 4.05
CA LEU A 258 -22.82 9.72 3.55
C LEU A 258 -23.95 9.41 2.55
N TYR A 259 -25.15 9.94 2.80
CA TYR A 259 -26.28 9.79 1.89
C TYR A 259 -25.98 10.39 0.51
N PHE A 260 -25.49 11.63 0.46
CA PHE A 260 -25.18 12.29 -0.82
C PHE A 260 -23.92 11.75 -1.49
N ASP A 261 -22.89 11.41 -0.72
CA ASP A 261 -21.68 10.75 -1.23
C ASP A 261 -21.99 9.40 -1.88
N SER A 262 -23.04 8.70 -1.43
CA SER A 262 -23.51 7.47 -2.06
C SER A 262 -23.95 7.67 -3.52
N TYR A 263 -24.46 8.84 -3.90
CA TYR A 263 -24.81 9.16 -5.29
C TYR A 263 -23.56 9.42 -6.12
N PHE A 264 -22.59 10.16 -5.58
CA PHE A 264 -21.33 10.44 -6.28
C PHE A 264 -20.54 9.16 -6.55
N SER A 265 -20.43 8.29 -5.55
CA SER A 265 -19.71 7.01 -5.65
C SER A 265 -20.42 6.01 -6.56
N ALA A 266 -21.75 6.02 -6.59
CA ALA A 266 -22.54 5.21 -7.52
C ALA A 266 -22.70 5.84 -8.92
N ARG A 267 -22.14 7.03 -9.16
CA ARG A 267 -22.31 7.83 -10.39
C ARG A 267 -23.76 8.14 -10.76
N LYS A 268 -24.63 8.26 -9.74
CA LYS A 268 -26.06 8.59 -9.88
C LYS A 268 -26.30 10.10 -9.71
N TYR A 269 -25.58 10.92 -10.48
CA TYR A 269 -25.56 12.38 -10.29
C TYR A 269 -26.92 13.03 -10.57
N SER A 270 -27.64 12.59 -11.61
CA SER A 270 -28.97 13.12 -11.93
C SER A 270 -30.00 12.84 -10.85
N GLU A 271 -29.98 11.64 -10.26
CA GLU A 271 -30.84 11.29 -9.13
C GLU A 271 -30.50 12.15 -7.90
N GLY A 272 -29.21 12.33 -7.61
CA GLY A 272 -28.76 13.18 -6.49
C GLY A 272 -29.15 14.65 -6.67
N LEU A 273 -29.06 15.18 -7.90
CA LEU A 273 -29.50 16.52 -8.25
C LEU A 273 -31.03 16.67 -8.05
N GLN A 274 -31.82 15.69 -8.51
CA GLN A 274 -33.27 15.68 -8.27
C GLN A 274 -33.60 15.69 -6.77
N LYS A 275 -32.82 14.99 -5.94
CA LYS A 275 -33.03 14.98 -4.49
C LYS A 275 -32.79 16.33 -3.83
N ILE A 276 -31.80 17.11 -4.24
CA ILE A 276 -31.60 18.44 -3.65
C ILE A 276 -32.59 19.48 -4.18
N SER A 277 -33.24 19.22 -5.32
CA SER A 277 -34.28 20.09 -5.89
C SER A 277 -35.69 19.78 -5.37
N ASP A 278 -35.89 18.66 -4.66
CA ASP A 278 -37.18 18.27 -4.11
C ASP A 278 -37.46 19.01 -2.78
N PRO A 279 -38.55 19.80 -2.69
CA PRO A 279 -38.91 20.53 -1.48
C PRO A 279 -39.06 19.65 -0.23
N ALA A 280 -39.56 18.41 -0.40
CA ALA A 280 -39.70 17.47 0.71
C ALA A 280 -38.33 17.01 1.25
N SER A 281 -37.35 16.88 0.36
CA SER A 281 -35.98 16.53 0.70
C SER A 281 -35.25 17.68 1.41
N ALA A 282 -35.51 18.94 1.02
CA ALA A 282 -34.94 20.11 1.70
C ALA A 282 -35.30 20.16 3.20
N LEU A 283 -36.56 19.83 3.54
CA LEU A 283 -37.02 19.74 4.93
C LEU A 283 -36.31 18.62 5.72
N LEU A 284 -36.12 17.46 5.11
CA LEU A 284 -35.50 16.30 5.75
C LEU A 284 -34.01 16.51 6.02
N PHE A 285 -33.27 17.01 5.04
CA PHE A 285 -31.81 17.15 5.11
C PHE A 285 -31.34 18.49 5.69
N ASP A 286 -32.28 19.40 5.94
CA ASP A 286 -32.05 20.65 6.67
C ASP A 286 -30.85 21.45 6.14
N PHE A 287 -30.81 21.57 4.82
CA PHE A 287 -29.76 22.32 4.17
C PHE A 287 -30.01 23.82 4.32
N SER A 288 -28.94 24.57 4.57
CA SER A 288 -28.98 26.01 4.26
C SER A 288 -29.07 26.21 2.74
N GLU A 289 -29.56 27.38 2.32
CA GLU A 289 -29.56 27.76 0.90
C GLU A 289 -28.15 27.68 0.29
N GLY A 290 -27.13 28.02 1.10
CA GLY A 290 -25.73 27.87 0.74
C GLY A 290 -25.31 26.42 0.48
N GLU A 291 -25.67 25.50 1.36
CA GLU A 291 -25.32 24.08 1.20
C GLU A 291 -26.00 23.45 -0.02
N LEU A 292 -27.28 23.77 -0.27
CA LEU A 292 -28.00 23.32 -1.47
C LEU A 292 -27.32 23.79 -2.74
N SER A 293 -26.99 25.08 -2.80
CA SER A 293 -26.34 25.68 -3.96
C SER A 293 -24.95 25.07 -4.19
N PHE A 294 -24.19 24.82 -3.12
CA PHE A 294 -22.88 24.17 -3.23
C PHE A 294 -22.98 22.70 -3.70
N LEU A 295 -23.97 21.94 -3.23
CA LEU A 295 -24.24 20.59 -3.74
C LEU A 295 -24.68 20.63 -5.21
N ALA A 296 -25.50 21.61 -5.60
CA ALA A 296 -25.89 21.82 -6.99
C ALA A 296 -24.66 22.08 -7.87
N VAL A 297 -23.69 22.88 -7.42
CA VAL A 297 -22.39 23.03 -8.10
C VAL A 297 -21.71 21.67 -8.29
N LYS A 298 -21.56 20.87 -7.22
CA LYS A 298 -20.90 19.56 -7.30
C LYS A 298 -21.60 18.61 -8.29
N PHE A 299 -22.92 18.52 -8.25
CA PHE A 299 -23.69 17.63 -9.15
C PHE A 299 -23.66 18.11 -10.60
N ASN A 300 -23.87 19.40 -10.85
CA ASN A 300 -23.84 19.95 -12.20
C ASN A 300 -22.45 19.80 -12.84
N LEU A 301 -21.38 20.07 -12.10
CA LEU A 301 -20.01 19.81 -12.60
C LEU A 301 -19.77 18.33 -12.91
N SER A 302 -20.31 17.42 -12.09
CA SER A 302 -20.20 15.97 -12.34
C SER A 302 -21.00 15.51 -13.57
N LEU A 303 -22.01 16.30 -13.97
CA LEU A 303 -22.82 16.10 -15.17
C LEU A 303 -22.29 16.85 -16.40
N GLY A 304 -21.22 17.64 -16.28
CA GLY A 304 -20.71 18.50 -17.35
C GLY A 304 -21.62 19.70 -17.66
N ARG A 305 -22.27 20.25 -16.63
CA ARG A 305 -23.21 21.38 -16.72
C ARG A 305 -22.61 22.63 -16.09
N GLU A 306 -21.58 23.20 -16.72
CA GLU A 306 -20.85 24.34 -16.17
C GLU A 306 -21.68 25.63 -16.05
N ILE A 307 -22.65 25.84 -16.96
CA ILE A 307 -23.52 27.03 -16.94
C ILE A 307 -24.38 27.03 -15.69
N GLU A 308 -25.00 25.90 -15.37
CA GLU A 308 -25.82 25.70 -14.19
C GLU A 308 -24.98 25.73 -12.91
N ALA A 309 -23.75 25.19 -12.95
CA ALA A 309 -22.82 25.32 -11.83
C ALA A 309 -22.46 26.80 -11.57
N LEU A 310 -22.15 27.57 -12.61
CA LEU A 310 -21.87 29.01 -12.48
C LEU A 310 -23.09 29.79 -11.98
N ALA A 311 -24.30 29.45 -12.43
CA ALA A 311 -25.53 30.04 -11.92
C ALA A 311 -25.70 29.78 -10.41
N ALA A 312 -25.44 28.56 -9.94
CA ALA A 312 -25.47 28.23 -8.52
C ALA A 312 -24.39 28.98 -7.72
N ILE A 313 -23.20 29.24 -8.29
CA ILE A 313 -22.18 30.09 -7.65
C ILE A 313 -22.67 31.54 -7.50
N LYS A 314 -23.37 32.09 -8.50
CA LYS A 314 -23.94 33.44 -8.41
C LYS A 314 -25.02 33.54 -7.32
N VAL A 315 -25.79 32.48 -7.11
CA VAL A 315 -26.74 32.39 -6.00
C VAL A 315 -26.02 32.43 -4.65
N LEU A 316 -24.95 31.64 -4.48
CA LEU A 316 -24.12 31.66 -3.27
C LEU A 316 -23.56 33.06 -2.97
N ASP A 317 -23.05 33.72 -4.00
CA ASP A 317 -22.42 35.04 -3.91
C ASP A 317 -23.43 36.12 -3.48
N LYS A 318 -24.60 36.14 -4.15
CA LYS A 318 -25.69 37.06 -3.82
C LYS A 318 -26.23 36.85 -2.41
N ALA A 319 -26.25 35.61 -1.92
CA ALA A 319 -26.70 35.26 -0.58
C ALA A 319 -25.62 35.47 0.50
N GLY A 320 -24.41 35.89 0.15
CA GLY A 320 -23.35 36.23 1.10
C GLY A 320 -22.55 35.04 1.64
N TYR A 321 -22.67 33.84 1.07
CA TYR A 321 -21.94 32.65 1.51
C TYR A 321 -20.51 32.57 0.96
N GLN A 322 -19.69 33.58 1.25
CA GLN A 322 -18.37 33.79 0.61
C GLN A 322 -17.42 32.57 0.75
N ASP A 323 -17.38 31.91 1.90
CA ASP A 323 -16.57 30.69 2.09
C ASP A 323 -16.97 29.57 1.11
N LEU A 324 -18.27 29.40 0.86
CA LEU A 324 -18.79 28.43 -0.12
C LEU A 324 -18.57 28.91 -1.55
N VAL A 325 -18.64 30.22 -1.82
CA VAL A 325 -18.30 30.81 -3.13
C VAL A 325 -16.86 30.46 -3.49
N HIS A 326 -15.90 30.68 -2.59
CA HIS A 326 -14.49 30.38 -2.85
C HIS A 326 -14.25 28.88 -3.06
N GLN A 327 -14.90 28.01 -2.28
CA GLN A 327 -14.85 26.56 -2.51
C GLN A 327 -15.47 26.15 -3.85
N ALA A 328 -16.59 26.78 -4.24
CA ALA A 328 -17.29 26.49 -5.48
C ALA A 328 -16.50 26.98 -6.71
N ARG A 329 -15.93 28.19 -6.63
CA ARG A 329 -15.00 28.74 -7.64
C ARG A 329 -13.75 27.87 -7.78
N PHE A 330 -13.18 27.39 -6.68
CA PHE A 330 -12.07 26.44 -6.75
C PHE A 330 -12.45 25.15 -7.48
N LYS A 331 -13.66 24.61 -7.25
CA LYS A 331 -14.17 23.43 -7.97
C LYS A 331 -14.42 23.70 -9.44
N LEU A 332 -15.09 24.80 -9.80
CA LEU A 332 -15.36 25.18 -11.18
C LEU A 332 -14.05 25.48 -11.94
N GLY A 333 -13.14 26.23 -11.33
CA GLY A 333 -11.81 26.48 -11.87
C GLY A 333 -10.99 25.20 -12.04
N SER A 334 -11.08 24.25 -11.11
CA SER A 334 -10.46 22.93 -11.24
C SER A 334 -11.10 22.09 -12.36
N TYR A 335 -12.41 22.23 -12.58
CA TYR A 335 -13.10 21.61 -13.70
C TYR A 335 -12.58 22.17 -15.03
N TYR A 336 -12.53 23.50 -15.20
CA TYR A 336 -11.97 24.14 -16.39
C TYR A 336 -10.49 23.78 -16.62
N PHE A 337 -9.70 23.75 -15.54
CA PHE A 337 -8.32 23.27 -15.58
C PHE A 337 -8.22 21.85 -16.15
N GLY A 338 -9.12 20.95 -15.72
CA GLY A 338 -9.21 19.57 -16.23
C GLY A 338 -9.57 19.49 -17.71
N GLN A 339 -10.34 20.45 -18.23
CA GLN A 339 -10.72 20.59 -19.64
C GLN A 339 -9.70 21.36 -20.49
N SER A 340 -8.62 21.86 -19.89
CA SER A 340 -7.65 22.73 -20.56
C SER A 340 -8.22 24.09 -21.01
N SER A 341 -9.31 24.54 -20.40
CA SER A 341 -9.89 25.87 -20.57
C SER A 341 -9.15 26.87 -19.69
N TRP A 342 -7.93 27.26 -20.09
CA TRP A 342 -6.98 27.98 -19.23
C TRP A 342 -7.47 29.36 -18.78
N LYS A 343 -8.13 30.10 -19.68
CA LYS A 343 -8.63 31.44 -19.37
C LYS A 343 -9.78 31.38 -18.37
N GLU A 344 -10.73 30.49 -18.58
CA GLU A 344 -11.86 30.26 -17.70
C GLU A 344 -11.40 29.70 -16.35
N ALA A 345 -10.40 28.81 -16.35
CA ALA A 345 -9.77 28.34 -15.13
C ALA A 345 -9.13 29.50 -14.35
N PHE A 346 -8.39 30.38 -15.03
CA PHE A 346 -7.80 31.57 -14.40
C PHE A 346 -8.86 32.47 -13.78
N GLU A 347 -9.89 32.81 -14.54
CA GLU A 347 -10.98 33.69 -14.11
C GLU A 347 -11.67 33.19 -12.84
N GLN A 348 -11.81 31.86 -12.67
CA GLN A 348 -12.41 31.29 -11.47
C GLN A 348 -11.40 31.17 -10.32
N LEU A 349 -10.20 30.65 -10.58
CA LEU A 349 -9.21 30.37 -9.54
C LEU A 349 -8.60 31.65 -8.96
N ALA A 350 -8.42 32.70 -9.76
CA ALA A 350 -7.84 33.97 -9.30
C ALA A 350 -8.76 34.73 -8.33
N LEU A 351 -10.05 34.36 -8.27
CA LEU A 351 -11.06 34.95 -7.37
C LEU A 351 -11.25 34.16 -6.07
N VAL A 352 -10.43 33.13 -5.83
CA VAL A 352 -10.48 32.31 -4.62
C VAL A 352 -9.69 33.00 -3.51
N ASP A 353 -10.36 33.42 -2.44
CA ASP A 353 -9.71 33.70 -1.15
C ASP A 353 -9.40 32.37 -0.45
N THR A 354 -8.18 32.24 0.03
CA THR A 354 -7.69 31.05 0.75
C THR A 354 -8.10 31.00 2.21
N LYS A 355 -8.81 32.01 2.74
CA LYS A 355 -9.33 31.96 4.11
C LYS A 355 -10.22 30.72 4.29
N GLY A 356 -9.93 29.93 5.32
CA GLY A 356 -10.63 28.67 5.60
C GLY A 356 -10.19 27.47 4.75
N PHE A 357 -9.28 27.65 3.78
CA PHE A 357 -8.67 26.53 3.07
C PHE A 357 -7.60 25.87 3.93
N LYS A 358 -7.50 24.54 3.86
CA LYS A 358 -6.37 23.80 4.45
C LYS A 358 -5.08 24.10 3.68
N THR A 359 -3.93 23.99 4.33
CA THR A 359 -2.59 24.18 3.75
C THR A 359 -2.42 23.46 2.39
N GLU A 360 -2.85 22.20 2.31
CA GLU A 360 -2.77 21.40 1.07
C GLU A 360 -3.65 21.97 -0.05
N GLN A 361 -4.82 22.53 0.28
CA GLN A 361 -5.70 23.16 -0.71
C GLN A 361 -5.14 24.50 -1.20
N VAL A 362 -4.45 25.24 -0.32
CA VAL A 362 -3.76 26.49 -0.69
C VAL A 362 -2.63 26.18 -1.67
N SER A 363 -1.79 25.18 -1.37
CA SER A 363 -0.73 24.73 -2.26
C SER A 363 -1.28 24.27 -3.62
N ASP A 364 -2.36 23.48 -3.62
CA ASP A 364 -3.01 23.00 -4.84
C ASP A 364 -3.61 24.15 -5.67
N LEU A 365 -4.24 25.15 -5.04
CA LEU A 365 -4.69 26.36 -5.72
C LEU A 365 -3.52 27.11 -6.38
N GLN A 366 -2.45 27.34 -5.63
CA GLN A 366 -1.29 28.08 -6.12
C GLN A 366 -0.59 27.33 -7.25
N TRP A 367 -0.54 26.00 -7.19
CA TRP A 367 0.03 25.19 -8.25
C TRP A 367 -0.83 25.21 -9.52
N LYS A 368 -2.17 25.15 -9.39
CA LYS A 368 -3.05 25.33 -10.56
C LYS A 368 -2.92 26.72 -11.15
N LEU A 369 -2.90 27.77 -10.32
CA LEU A 369 -2.68 29.14 -10.78
C LEU A 369 -1.32 29.27 -11.47
N PHE A 370 -0.26 28.63 -10.97
CA PHE A 370 1.05 28.60 -11.61
C PHE A 370 0.95 28.06 -13.04
N LEU A 371 0.41 26.85 -13.20
CA LEU A 371 0.27 26.21 -14.51
C LEU A 371 -0.64 27.01 -15.45
N VAL A 372 -1.77 27.51 -14.95
CA VAL A 372 -2.69 28.34 -15.73
C VAL A 372 -2.01 29.61 -16.22
N ASN A 373 -1.31 30.34 -15.34
CA ASN A 373 -0.59 31.56 -15.73
C ASN A 373 0.55 31.26 -16.70
N GLN A 374 1.18 30.09 -16.62
CA GLN A 374 2.16 29.64 -17.60
C GLN A 374 1.52 29.42 -18.96
N GLN A 375 0.36 28.77 -19.03
CA GLN A 375 -0.33 28.52 -20.30
C GLN A 375 -0.85 29.80 -20.95
N ILE A 376 -1.35 30.77 -20.18
CA ILE A 376 -1.86 32.05 -20.72
C ILE A 376 -0.77 33.14 -20.85
N GLY A 377 0.49 32.84 -20.55
CA GLY A 377 1.61 33.77 -20.73
C GLY A 377 1.71 34.92 -19.71
N HIS A 378 1.07 34.81 -18.55
CA HIS A 378 1.03 35.86 -17.52
C HIS A 378 2.27 35.85 -16.61
N ARG A 379 3.43 36.24 -17.15
CA ARG A 379 4.73 36.19 -16.45
C ARG A 379 4.78 36.98 -15.13
N ALA A 380 4.08 38.11 -15.04
CA ALA A 380 4.02 38.89 -13.80
C ALA A 380 3.34 38.13 -12.64
N ASN A 381 2.30 37.35 -12.94
CA ASN A 381 1.62 36.53 -11.95
C ASN A 381 2.48 35.33 -11.54
N LEU A 382 3.20 34.72 -12.49
CA LEU A 382 4.17 33.66 -12.18
C LEU A 382 5.23 34.14 -11.17
N LYS A 383 5.78 35.35 -11.35
CA LYS A 383 6.72 35.95 -10.39
C LYS A 383 6.10 36.16 -9.01
N LYS A 384 4.84 36.59 -8.93
CA LYS A 384 4.12 36.72 -7.65
C LYS A 384 3.95 35.38 -6.94
N ILE A 385 3.58 34.33 -7.68
CA ILE A 385 3.43 32.97 -7.13
C ILE A 385 4.78 32.42 -6.69
N ALA A 386 5.83 32.62 -7.48
CA ALA A 386 7.20 32.22 -7.12
C ALA A 386 7.66 32.90 -5.83
N ALA A 387 7.46 34.21 -5.69
CA ALA A 387 7.78 34.95 -4.47
C ALA A 387 6.92 34.53 -3.28
N TRP A 388 5.65 34.15 -3.49
CA TRP A 388 4.83 33.53 -2.44
C TRP A 388 5.45 32.20 -1.98
N ALA A 389 5.85 31.35 -2.92
CA ALA A 389 6.40 30.03 -2.62
C ALA A 389 7.71 30.10 -1.81
N GLU A 390 8.58 31.10 -2.04
CA GLU A 390 9.81 31.29 -1.26
C GLU A 390 9.56 31.54 0.23
N ARG A 391 8.41 32.11 0.59
CA ARG A 391 8.01 32.40 1.98
C ARG A 391 7.08 31.34 2.56
N TYR A 392 6.60 30.41 1.74
CA TYR A 392 5.60 29.44 2.16
C TYR A 392 6.25 28.22 2.82
N SER A 393 5.74 27.84 3.98
CA SER A 393 6.17 26.62 4.68
C SER A 393 5.38 25.42 4.17
N PHE A 394 5.96 24.71 3.20
CA PHE A 394 5.35 23.50 2.64
C PHE A 394 5.45 22.33 3.63
N LYS A 395 4.32 21.67 3.88
CA LYS A 395 4.27 20.43 4.66
C LYS A 395 4.86 19.25 3.89
N ASP A 396 4.67 19.23 2.57
CA ASP A 396 5.26 18.23 1.67
C ASP A 396 6.49 18.83 0.98
N ILE A 397 7.66 18.24 1.24
CA ILE A 397 8.93 18.67 0.66
C ILE A 397 8.96 18.55 -0.87
N GLU A 398 8.17 17.64 -1.45
CA GLU A 398 8.07 17.47 -2.91
C GLU A 398 7.34 18.66 -3.55
N GLU A 399 6.39 19.28 -2.84
CA GLU A 399 5.73 20.50 -3.28
C GLU A 399 6.66 21.72 -3.21
N GLY A 400 7.46 21.83 -2.14
CA GLY A 400 8.50 22.86 -2.05
C GLY A 400 9.52 22.73 -3.18
N ALA A 401 10.00 21.50 -3.43
CA ALA A 401 10.90 21.17 -4.52
C ALA A 401 10.31 21.51 -5.90
N ARG A 402 9.00 21.28 -6.10
CA ARG A 402 8.27 21.62 -7.33
C ARG A 402 8.34 23.11 -7.64
N PHE A 403 7.93 23.97 -6.68
CA PHE A 403 7.94 25.41 -6.90
C PHE A 403 9.36 25.94 -7.11
N CYS A 404 10.31 25.44 -6.32
CA CYS A 404 11.72 25.76 -6.44
C CYS A 404 12.27 25.42 -7.85
N TYR A 405 12.05 24.20 -8.33
CA TYR A 405 12.52 23.78 -9.65
C TYR A 405 11.91 24.60 -10.78
N TRP A 406 10.57 24.76 -10.77
CA TRP A 406 9.86 25.48 -11.82
C TRP A 406 10.18 26.97 -11.81
N GLY A 407 10.38 27.57 -10.64
CA GLY A 407 10.79 28.96 -10.52
C GLY A 407 12.17 29.21 -11.13
N TYR A 408 13.15 28.33 -10.90
CA TYR A 408 14.45 28.43 -11.55
C TYR A 408 14.41 28.10 -13.04
N LYS A 409 13.72 27.01 -13.43
CA LYS A 409 13.58 26.61 -14.83
C LYS A 409 12.98 27.71 -15.72
N LEU A 410 12.06 28.51 -15.18
CA LEU A 410 11.40 29.60 -15.90
C LEU A 410 12.00 30.99 -15.64
N GLU A 411 13.14 31.06 -14.93
CA GLU A 411 13.84 32.30 -14.58
C GLU A 411 12.94 33.31 -13.85
N LEU A 412 12.19 32.83 -12.86
CA LEU A 412 11.28 33.64 -12.04
C LEU A 412 11.96 34.21 -10.79
N TYR A 413 13.02 33.55 -10.33
CA TYR A 413 13.84 33.98 -9.19
C TYR A 413 14.98 34.90 -9.64
N ILE A 414 15.34 35.86 -8.77
CA ILE A 414 16.40 36.84 -9.03
C ILE A 414 17.78 36.25 -8.69
N GLU A 415 17.87 35.46 -7.62
CA GLU A 415 19.11 34.90 -7.09
C GLU A 415 19.05 33.38 -6.96
N GLY A 416 20.23 32.76 -6.96
CA GLY A 416 20.40 31.31 -6.87
C GLY A 416 20.27 30.59 -8.21
N SER A 417 20.15 29.28 -8.14
CA SER A 417 20.25 28.38 -9.28
C SER A 417 19.50 27.08 -9.05
N LEU A 418 19.36 26.26 -10.11
CA LEU A 418 18.87 24.89 -9.99
C LEU A 418 19.69 24.03 -9.02
N GLN A 419 20.98 24.36 -8.79
CA GLN A 419 21.83 23.66 -7.85
C GLN A 419 21.39 23.89 -6.40
N ASP A 420 20.96 25.11 -6.06
CA ASP A 420 20.40 25.44 -4.75
C ASP A 420 19.14 24.63 -4.48
N CYS A 421 18.33 24.43 -5.52
CA CYS A 421 17.14 23.61 -5.44
C CYS A 421 17.45 22.15 -5.12
N TYR A 422 18.46 21.58 -5.77
CA TYR A 422 18.93 20.23 -5.49
C TYR A 422 19.49 20.11 -4.06
N HIS A 423 20.30 21.08 -3.61
CA HIS A 423 20.87 21.06 -2.26
C HIS A 423 19.80 21.16 -1.17
N ARG A 424 18.74 21.94 -1.39
CA ARG A 424 17.63 22.06 -0.43
C ARG A 424 16.71 20.84 -0.43
N TYR A 425 16.47 20.24 -1.59
CA TYR A 425 15.53 19.13 -1.75
C TYR A 425 16.18 17.88 -2.37
N PRO A 426 17.26 17.35 -1.77
CA PRO A 426 17.96 16.21 -2.32
C PRO A 426 17.01 15.00 -2.36
N LEU A 427 17.17 14.15 -3.38
CA LEU A 427 16.39 12.93 -3.58
C LEU A 427 14.88 13.14 -3.84
N THR A 428 14.36 14.36 -3.92
CA THR A 428 13.00 14.62 -4.47
C THR A 428 13.02 14.48 -6.00
N PHE A 429 11.87 14.26 -6.64
CA PHE A 429 11.84 14.19 -8.11
C PHE A 429 12.35 15.50 -8.73
N TYR A 430 11.88 16.63 -8.22
CA TYR A 430 12.31 17.93 -8.72
C TYR A 430 13.74 18.31 -8.34
N GLY A 431 14.23 17.92 -7.17
CA GLY A 431 15.63 18.13 -6.81
C GLY A 431 16.58 17.37 -7.74
N LEU A 432 16.28 16.10 -8.03
CA LEU A 432 17.05 15.29 -8.99
C LEU A 432 16.95 15.84 -10.42
N LYS A 433 15.79 16.37 -10.82
CA LYS A 433 15.62 17.08 -12.08
C LYS A 433 16.43 18.39 -12.13
N ALA A 434 16.43 19.16 -11.04
CA ALA A 434 17.19 20.40 -10.95
C ALA A 434 18.68 20.13 -11.14
N ARG A 435 19.19 19.09 -10.47
CA ARG A 435 20.57 18.61 -10.67
C ARG A 435 20.84 18.19 -12.12
N SER A 436 19.96 17.39 -12.71
CA SER A 436 20.13 16.90 -14.08
C SER A 436 20.21 18.05 -15.09
N LEU A 437 19.49 19.14 -14.87
CA LEU A 437 19.55 20.33 -15.72
C LEU A 437 20.73 21.25 -15.39
N ALA A 438 21.14 21.34 -14.12
CA ALA A 438 22.32 22.09 -13.70
C ALA A 438 23.63 21.47 -14.25
N ASN A 439 23.70 20.14 -14.33
CA ASN A 439 24.89 19.39 -14.74
C ASN A 439 24.89 19.01 -16.22
N ASN A 440 24.83 19.98 -17.15
CA ASN A 440 25.20 19.74 -18.55
C ASN A 440 26.69 19.33 -18.76
N ASN A 441 27.48 19.15 -17.68
CA ASN A 441 28.86 18.68 -17.69
C ASN A 441 29.14 17.68 -16.53
N GLY A 442 28.90 16.40 -16.76
CA GLY A 442 29.81 15.30 -16.36
C GLY A 442 30.14 15.02 -14.89
N GLN A 443 29.48 15.58 -13.87
CA GLN A 443 29.74 15.18 -12.47
C GLN A 443 28.80 14.07 -11.95
N SER A 444 29.42 12.95 -11.57
CA SER A 444 28.81 11.73 -11.02
C SER A 444 27.99 12.00 -9.76
N LEU A 445 26.97 11.17 -9.52
CA LEU A 445 26.18 11.21 -8.29
C LEU A 445 27.03 10.75 -7.08
N PRO A 446 26.95 11.43 -5.92
CA PRO A 446 27.45 10.87 -4.67
C PRO A 446 26.58 9.64 -4.38
N GLY A 447 27.15 8.45 -4.49
CA GLY A 447 26.37 7.22 -4.43
C GLY A 447 27.10 5.98 -4.93
N HIS A 448 28.31 6.12 -5.48
CA HIS A 448 29.17 4.95 -5.63
C HIS A 448 29.49 4.41 -4.22
N PRO A 449 29.20 3.12 -3.94
CA PRO A 449 29.61 2.51 -2.70
C PRO A 449 31.14 2.61 -2.61
N ASP A 450 31.64 3.26 -1.57
CA ASP A 450 33.07 3.26 -1.27
C ASP A 450 33.50 1.80 -1.03
N PRO A 451 34.44 1.23 -1.81
CA PRO A 451 34.78 -0.19 -1.71
C PRO A 451 35.47 -0.60 -0.39
N GLU A 452 35.82 0.33 0.50
CA GLU A 452 36.65 0.05 1.67
C GLU A 452 35.93 -0.05 3.02
N PHE A 453 34.60 0.15 3.10
CA PHE A 453 33.95 0.14 4.42
C PHE A 453 33.54 -1.28 4.87
N GLN A 454 34.38 -1.91 5.69
CA GLN A 454 34.07 -3.15 6.40
C GLN A 454 33.54 -2.85 7.80
N PHE A 455 32.32 -3.29 8.10
CA PHE A 455 31.74 -3.17 9.44
C PHE A 455 32.35 -4.23 10.38
N LYS A 456 32.64 -3.85 11.63
CA LYS A 456 33.15 -4.78 12.64
C LYS A 456 32.07 -5.78 13.05
N ARG A 457 32.22 -7.05 12.67
CA ARG A 457 31.32 -8.14 13.07
C ARG A 457 31.67 -8.68 14.46
N ARG A 458 30.67 -9.12 15.20
CA ARG A 458 30.82 -10.00 16.37
C ARG A 458 30.38 -11.42 16.00
N PRO A 459 30.79 -12.46 16.76
CA PRO A 459 30.16 -13.77 16.66
C PRO A 459 28.66 -13.69 17.01
N LEU A 460 27.85 -14.48 16.33
CA LEU A 460 26.45 -14.70 16.70
C LEU A 460 26.37 -15.51 17.99
N GLN A 461 25.36 -15.22 18.81
CA GLN A 461 24.97 -16.08 19.92
C GLN A 461 24.34 -17.38 19.39
N VAL A 462 24.27 -18.42 20.22
CA VAL A 462 23.69 -19.72 19.82
C VAL A 462 22.26 -19.53 19.34
N GLU A 463 21.45 -18.78 20.09
CA GLU A 463 20.05 -18.51 19.77
C GLU A 463 19.87 -17.68 18.49
N GLU A 464 20.83 -16.81 18.17
CA GLU A 464 20.83 -16.04 16.91
C GLU A 464 21.21 -16.93 15.74
N SER A 465 22.14 -17.87 15.95
CA SER A 465 22.56 -18.84 14.94
C SER A 465 21.38 -19.76 14.58
N GLU A 466 20.73 -20.34 15.60
CA GLU A 466 19.51 -21.16 15.42
C GLU A 466 18.38 -20.39 14.72
N TYR A 467 18.24 -19.09 15.02
CA TYR A 467 17.27 -18.22 14.37
C TYR A 467 17.53 -18.08 12.87
N PHE A 468 18.77 -17.74 12.49
CA PHE A 468 19.12 -17.54 11.08
C PHE A 468 19.11 -18.86 10.30
N GLU A 469 19.54 -19.96 10.90
CA GLU A 469 19.43 -21.31 10.33
C GLU A 469 17.97 -21.69 10.07
N MET A 470 17.07 -21.44 11.03
CA MET A 470 15.64 -21.70 10.83
C MET A 470 15.05 -20.82 9.72
N LEU A 471 15.34 -19.53 9.68
CA LEU A 471 14.83 -18.67 8.62
C LEU A 471 15.31 -19.12 7.24
N ARG A 472 16.56 -19.56 7.14
CA ARG A 472 17.11 -20.13 5.90
C ARG A 472 16.35 -21.38 5.49
N LEU A 473 16.15 -22.31 6.42
CA LEU A 473 15.37 -23.52 6.17
C LEU A 473 13.94 -23.18 5.72
N LEU A 474 13.26 -22.25 6.39
CA LEU A 474 11.90 -21.84 6.00
C LEU A 474 11.86 -21.29 4.58
N TYR A 475 12.87 -20.51 4.17
CA TYR A 475 12.97 -20.03 2.79
C TYR A 475 13.25 -21.15 1.78
N ASP A 476 14.12 -22.10 2.13
CA ASP A 476 14.41 -23.26 1.29
C ASP A 476 13.19 -24.18 1.14
N LEU A 477 12.31 -24.25 2.14
CA LEU A 477 11.08 -25.06 2.11
C LEU A 477 9.87 -24.31 1.49
N ASP A 478 10.07 -23.12 0.93
CA ASP A 478 9.02 -22.25 0.38
C ASP A 478 7.97 -21.78 1.42
N GLU A 479 8.33 -21.75 2.70
CA GLU A 479 7.51 -21.27 3.82
C GLU A 479 7.66 -19.75 4.03
N GLN A 480 7.71 -19.01 2.91
CA GLN A 480 8.11 -17.61 2.85
C GLN A 480 7.30 -16.73 3.80
N ARG A 481 5.97 -16.88 3.81
CA ARG A 481 5.07 -16.03 4.61
C ARG A 481 5.35 -16.13 6.10
N LEU A 482 5.71 -17.32 6.59
CA LEU A 482 6.04 -17.53 7.99
C LEU A 482 7.38 -16.86 8.30
N ALA A 483 8.42 -17.18 7.52
CA ALA A 483 9.74 -16.57 7.66
C ALA A 483 9.67 -15.04 7.66
N ASP A 484 9.00 -14.46 6.65
CA ASP A 484 8.83 -13.02 6.49
C ASP A 484 8.13 -12.39 7.71
N SER A 485 7.17 -13.11 8.32
CA SER A 485 6.48 -12.64 9.52
C SER A 485 7.35 -12.61 10.77
N ILE A 486 8.28 -13.55 10.89
CA ILE A 486 9.17 -13.70 12.05
C ILE A 486 10.28 -12.64 12.00
N VAL A 487 10.76 -12.30 10.81
CA VAL A 487 11.76 -11.24 10.58
C VAL A 487 11.33 -9.91 11.20
N PHE A 488 10.05 -9.54 11.11
CA PHE A 488 9.57 -8.26 11.62
C PHE A 488 9.49 -8.14 13.15
N GLU A 489 9.39 -9.24 13.89
CA GLU A 489 9.32 -9.14 15.36
C GLU A 489 10.67 -8.83 15.99
N GLU A 490 11.76 -9.14 15.31
CA GLU A 490 13.14 -8.94 15.79
C GLU A 490 13.74 -7.58 15.37
N GLU A 491 12.89 -6.65 14.91
CA GLU A 491 13.25 -5.31 14.42
C GLU A 491 14.17 -4.54 15.40
N ALA A 492 13.97 -4.72 16.71
CA ALA A 492 14.79 -4.08 17.75
C ALA A 492 16.29 -4.42 17.66
N LYS A 493 16.64 -5.58 17.09
CA LYS A 493 18.03 -6.04 16.93
C LYS A 493 18.73 -5.43 15.72
N LEU A 494 18.02 -4.72 14.84
CA LEU A 494 18.60 -4.06 13.66
C LEU A 494 19.53 -2.88 14.02
N LYS A 495 19.63 -2.53 15.30
CA LYS A 495 20.67 -1.65 15.85
C LYS A 495 22.05 -2.33 15.89
N ASP A 496 22.12 -3.65 15.88
CA ASP A 496 23.36 -4.41 15.81
C ASP A 496 23.72 -4.73 14.36
N LEU A 497 24.91 -4.32 13.93
CA LEU A 497 25.34 -4.42 12.54
C LEU A 497 25.63 -5.85 12.11
N THR A 498 26.03 -6.72 13.06
CA THR A 498 26.20 -8.14 12.76
C THR A 498 24.84 -8.76 12.42
N TYR A 499 23.83 -8.47 13.23
CA TYR A 499 22.49 -8.98 13.02
C TYR A 499 21.87 -8.43 11.72
N PHE A 500 22.03 -7.13 11.47
CA PHE A 500 21.57 -6.50 10.22
C PHE A 500 22.25 -7.09 9.00
N ASP A 501 23.57 -7.29 9.01
CA ASP A 501 24.31 -7.79 7.86
C ASP A 501 23.97 -9.26 7.55
N GLU A 502 23.84 -10.11 8.57
CA GLU A 502 23.37 -11.49 8.42
C GLU A 502 21.95 -11.54 7.84
N LEU A 503 21.02 -10.75 8.39
CA LEU A 503 19.66 -10.68 7.88
C LEU A 503 19.61 -10.14 6.45
N ARG A 504 20.37 -9.08 6.15
CA ARG A 504 20.48 -8.51 4.79
C ARG A 504 20.97 -9.57 3.80
N GLY A 505 22.02 -10.31 4.15
CA GLY A 505 22.57 -11.39 3.32
C GLY A 505 21.55 -12.50 3.08
N LEU A 506 20.86 -12.94 4.13
CA LEU A 506 19.82 -13.96 4.06
C LEU A 506 18.64 -13.51 3.18
N LEU A 507 18.12 -12.30 3.41
CA LEU A 507 16.99 -11.75 2.65
C LEU A 507 17.36 -11.56 1.17
N ALA A 508 18.57 -11.10 0.87
CA ALA A 508 19.04 -11.00 -0.51
C ALA A 508 19.14 -12.38 -1.18
N ALA A 509 19.70 -13.39 -0.49
CA ALA A 509 19.81 -14.75 -1.00
C ALA A 509 18.44 -15.41 -1.22
N ALA A 510 17.44 -15.05 -0.40
CA ALA A 510 16.07 -15.54 -0.52
C ALA A 510 15.17 -14.70 -1.45
N ASP A 511 15.73 -13.75 -2.23
CA ASP A 511 14.96 -12.81 -3.08
C ASP A 511 13.89 -11.98 -2.30
N ARG A 512 14.12 -11.71 -1.02
CA ARG A 512 13.25 -10.91 -0.12
C ARG A 512 13.61 -9.43 -0.10
N PHE A 513 13.86 -8.86 -1.28
CA PHE A 513 14.25 -7.46 -1.41
C PHE A 513 13.19 -6.47 -0.90
N TYR A 514 11.91 -6.86 -0.89
CA TYR A 514 10.85 -6.02 -0.33
C TYR A 514 10.95 -5.89 1.19
N LEU A 515 11.35 -6.96 1.90
CA LEU A 515 11.60 -6.91 3.33
C LEU A 515 12.82 -6.06 3.63
N LEU A 516 13.91 -6.30 2.89
CA LEU A 516 15.12 -5.51 3.03
C LEU A 516 14.84 -4.02 2.82
N HIS A 517 14.12 -3.66 1.76
CA HIS A 517 13.70 -2.28 1.49
C HIS A 517 12.90 -1.69 2.66
N GLN A 518 11.94 -2.46 3.19
CA GLN A 518 11.10 -2.03 4.31
C GLN A 518 11.92 -1.79 5.58
N LEU A 519 12.78 -2.74 5.97
CA LEU A 519 13.63 -2.62 7.16
C LEU A 519 14.57 -1.41 7.06
N VAL A 520 15.24 -1.24 5.92
CA VAL A 520 16.15 -0.11 5.70
C VAL A 520 15.38 1.22 5.76
N SER A 521 14.18 1.26 5.18
CA SER A 521 13.34 2.46 5.20
C SER A 521 12.82 2.80 6.59
N GLN A 522 12.53 1.81 7.44
CA GLN A 522 12.04 2.01 8.81
C GLN A 522 13.17 2.43 9.78
N HIS A 523 14.41 2.01 9.51
CA HIS A 523 15.57 2.30 10.36
C HIS A 523 16.54 3.29 9.75
N GLN A 524 16.14 4.02 8.72
CA GLN A 524 17.02 4.94 8.02
C GLN A 524 17.72 5.92 8.97
N ASP A 525 17.03 6.49 9.96
CA ASP A 525 17.65 7.44 10.90
C ASP A 525 18.75 6.79 11.77
N HIS A 526 18.56 5.53 12.19
CA HIS A 526 19.59 4.78 12.92
C HIS A 526 20.76 4.39 12.01
N LEU A 527 20.44 3.97 10.78
CA LEU A 527 21.41 3.63 9.75
C LEU A 527 22.12 4.86 9.16
N LEU A 528 21.74 6.09 9.51
CA LEU A 528 22.38 7.33 9.07
C LEU A 528 23.05 8.11 10.20
N GLY A 529 22.54 7.97 11.44
CA GLY A 529 22.95 8.75 12.62
C GLY A 529 24.12 8.16 13.42
N ASP A 530 24.47 6.89 13.21
CA ASP A 530 25.73 6.36 13.71
C ASP A 530 26.87 6.75 12.75
N THR A 531 27.99 7.24 13.30
CA THR A 531 29.25 7.54 12.58
C THR A 531 29.78 6.38 11.71
N TYR A 532 29.16 5.22 11.79
CA TYR A 532 29.46 3.99 11.08
C TYR A 532 28.82 3.88 9.68
N TYR A 533 27.80 4.65 9.33
CA TYR A 533 27.21 4.61 7.97
C TYR A 533 27.20 6.00 7.36
N GLY A 534 28.15 6.28 6.48
CA GLY A 534 28.07 7.47 5.63
C GLY A 534 26.77 7.44 4.80
N ASN A 535 26.14 8.60 4.63
CA ASN A 535 24.90 8.81 3.83
C ASN A 535 24.91 8.15 2.43
N HIS A 536 26.08 7.78 1.89
CA HIS A 536 26.25 7.15 0.58
C HIS A 536 25.92 5.64 0.54
N HIS A 537 25.88 4.94 1.67
CA HIS A 537 25.72 3.47 1.69
C HIS A 537 24.26 2.98 1.80
N ILE A 538 23.35 3.83 2.27
CA ILE A 538 21.93 3.43 2.41
C ILE A 538 21.21 3.39 1.05
N LEU A 539 21.66 4.19 0.08
CA LEU A 539 21.01 4.27 -1.24
C LEU A 539 21.06 2.92 -1.99
N PRO A 540 22.20 2.22 -2.13
CA PRO A 540 22.22 0.87 -2.69
C PRO A 540 21.26 -0.12 -1.99
N LEU A 541 21.07 0.01 -0.67
CA LEU A 541 20.14 -0.84 0.09
C LEU A 541 18.67 -0.49 -0.17
N LEU A 542 18.35 0.80 -0.34
CA LEU A 542 17.00 1.28 -0.69
C LEU A 542 16.65 1.10 -2.17
N TYR A 543 17.66 0.89 -3.02
CA TYR A 543 17.57 0.69 -4.46
C TYR A 543 18.38 -0.56 -4.86
N PRO A 544 17.99 -1.77 -4.42
CA PRO A 544 18.74 -2.99 -4.72
C PRO A 544 18.52 -3.43 -6.17
N GLN A 545 19.47 -4.22 -6.70
CA GLN A 545 19.36 -4.92 -7.98
C GLN A 545 18.59 -6.25 -7.84
N ALA A 546 17.35 -6.20 -7.37
CA ALA A 546 16.49 -7.38 -7.11
C ALA A 546 16.27 -8.27 -8.35
N PHE A 547 16.39 -9.60 -8.24
CA PHE A 547 16.24 -10.53 -9.38
C PHE A 547 17.22 -10.21 -10.53
N GLN A 548 18.49 -9.92 -10.18
CA GLN A 548 19.47 -9.40 -11.13
C GLN A 548 19.62 -10.23 -12.40
N SER A 549 19.72 -11.56 -12.26
CA SER A 549 19.89 -12.45 -13.41
C SER A 549 18.72 -12.36 -14.39
N GLN A 550 17.49 -12.34 -13.87
CA GLN A 550 16.26 -12.24 -14.65
C GLN A 550 16.09 -10.85 -15.26
N VAL A 551 16.39 -9.79 -14.49
CA VAL A 551 16.32 -8.40 -14.99
C VAL A 551 17.32 -8.18 -16.10
N THR A 552 18.59 -8.57 -15.92
CA THR A 552 19.64 -8.46 -16.95
C THR A 552 19.20 -9.16 -18.23
N ARG A 553 18.81 -10.43 -18.12
CA ARG A 553 18.37 -11.24 -19.26
C ARG A 553 17.19 -10.61 -20.00
N TYR A 554 16.11 -10.29 -19.29
CA TYR A 554 14.88 -9.83 -19.94
C TYR A 554 14.94 -8.36 -20.39
N ALA A 555 15.73 -7.52 -19.72
CA ALA A 555 16.01 -6.17 -20.17
C ALA A 555 16.80 -6.21 -21.50
N GLU A 556 17.81 -7.06 -21.61
CA GLU A 556 18.58 -7.26 -22.85
C GLU A 556 17.71 -7.82 -23.98
N GLU A 557 16.98 -8.92 -23.73
CA GLU A 557 16.07 -9.53 -24.71
C GLU A 557 15.02 -8.54 -25.24
N ALA A 558 14.50 -7.67 -24.37
CA ALA A 558 13.50 -6.67 -24.74
C ALA A 558 14.10 -5.33 -25.23
N ARG A 559 15.42 -5.12 -25.11
CA ARG A 559 16.12 -3.85 -25.40
C ARG A 559 15.58 -2.67 -24.58
N VAL A 560 15.40 -2.87 -23.28
CA VAL A 560 15.05 -1.82 -22.31
C VAL A 560 16.17 -1.64 -21.30
N SER A 561 16.30 -0.45 -20.71
CA SER A 561 17.30 -0.20 -19.66
C SER A 561 16.99 -1.02 -18.40
N GLU A 562 17.98 -1.74 -17.84
CA GLU A 562 17.84 -2.42 -16.55
C GLU A 562 17.41 -1.46 -15.44
N MET A 563 17.99 -0.25 -15.40
CA MET A 563 17.66 0.78 -14.42
C MET A 563 16.18 1.18 -14.49
N LEU A 564 15.60 1.16 -15.70
CA LEU A 564 14.17 1.41 -15.89
C LEU A 564 13.34 0.25 -15.35
N VAL A 565 13.73 -1.00 -15.61
CA VAL A 565 13.05 -2.18 -15.10
C VAL A 565 13.05 -2.18 -13.57
N TYR A 566 14.20 -1.91 -12.95
CA TYR A 566 14.30 -1.77 -11.49
C TYR A 566 13.43 -0.63 -10.95
N ALA A 567 13.45 0.54 -11.58
CA ALA A 567 12.64 1.67 -11.15
C ALA A 567 11.13 1.38 -11.21
N VAL A 568 10.66 0.77 -12.30
CA VAL A 568 9.26 0.35 -12.45
C VAL A 568 8.93 -0.70 -11.39
N MET A 569 9.75 -1.75 -11.26
CA MET A 569 9.52 -2.83 -10.29
C MET A 569 9.45 -2.30 -8.85
N ARG A 570 10.34 -1.37 -8.50
CA ARG A 570 10.36 -0.72 -7.21
C ARG A 570 9.04 0.00 -6.95
N GLU A 571 8.55 0.82 -7.87
CA GLU A 571 7.31 1.60 -7.67
C GLU A 571 6.02 0.78 -7.79
N GLU A 572 6.04 -0.29 -8.58
CA GLU A 572 4.87 -1.14 -8.82
C GLU A 572 4.66 -2.15 -7.69
N SER A 573 5.73 -2.81 -7.24
CA SER A 573 5.62 -3.93 -6.30
C SER A 573 6.51 -3.83 -5.08
N ARG A 574 7.44 -2.87 -5.04
CA ARG A 574 8.56 -2.86 -4.08
C ARG A 574 9.27 -4.22 -4.07
N PHE A 575 9.43 -4.84 -5.25
CA PHE A 575 10.03 -6.17 -5.44
C PHE A 575 9.22 -7.35 -4.88
N ARG A 576 7.92 -7.18 -4.61
CA ARG A 576 7.06 -8.25 -4.09
C ARG A 576 6.38 -9.02 -5.23
N PRO A 577 6.78 -10.28 -5.52
CA PRO A 577 6.31 -10.98 -6.72
C PRO A 577 4.86 -11.43 -6.66
N TYR A 578 4.26 -11.48 -5.48
CA TYR A 578 2.89 -11.96 -5.28
C TYR A 578 1.89 -10.84 -4.94
N VAL A 579 2.26 -9.57 -5.14
CA VAL A 579 1.36 -8.44 -4.88
C VAL A 579 0.29 -8.31 -5.95
N LYS A 580 -0.94 -8.06 -5.51
CA LYS A 580 -2.10 -7.80 -6.37
C LYS A 580 -2.72 -6.46 -6.01
N SER A 581 -2.77 -5.53 -6.97
CA SER A 581 -3.42 -4.23 -6.74
C SER A 581 -4.94 -4.35 -6.62
N PHE A 582 -5.58 -3.31 -6.09
CA PHE A 582 -7.04 -3.21 -6.04
C PHE A 582 -7.68 -3.30 -7.44
N ALA A 583 -7.01 -2.74 -8.46
CA ALA A 583 -7.44 -2.83 -9.86
C ALA A 583 -7.22 -4.22 -10.49
N GLY A 584 -6.46 -5.10 -9.82
CA GLY A 584 -6.19 -6.46 -10.26
C GLY A 584 -4.90 -6.65 -11.05
N ALA A 585 -3.99 -5.68 -11.01
CA ALA A 585 -2.62 -5.84 -11.53
C ALA A 585 -1.83 -6.83 -10.64
N ILE A 586 -0.92 -7.62 -11.21
CA ILE A 586 -0.26 -8.74 -10.52
C ILE A 586 1.25 -8.75 -10.76
N GLY A 587 1.99 -9.03 -9.70
CA GLY A 587 3.41 -9.37 -9.70
C GLY A 587 4.38 -8.20 -9.77
N LEU A 588 5.64 -8.50 -10.05
CA LEU A 588 6.78 -7.58 -9.93
C LEU A 588 6.61 -6.26 -10.70
N LEU A 589 6.12 -6.34 -11.94
CA LEU A 589 5.88 -5.20 -12.81
C LEU A 589 4.38 -4.85 -12.90
N GLN A 590 3.55 -5.38 -11.99
CA GLN A 590 2.10 -5.10 -11.90
C GLN A 590 1.37 -5.16 -13.24
N LEU A 591 1.44 -6.32 -13.91
CA LEU A 591 0.73 -6.50 -15.17
C LEU A 591 -0.75 -6.75 -14.94
N MET A 592 -1.59 -6.01 -15.68
CA MET A 592 -3.01 -6.35 -15.80
C MET A 592 -3.17 -7.69 -16.54
N PRO A 593 -4.05 -8.61 -16.12
CA PRO A 593 -4.21 -9.91 -16.79
C PRO A 593 -4.62 -9.82 -18.26
N LYS A 594 -5.28 -8.73 -18.66
CA LYS A 594 -5.59 -8.44 -20.07
C LYS A 594 -4.33 -8.07 -20.86
N THR A 595 -3.50 -7.20 -20.30
CA THR A 595 -2.21 -6.77 -20.89
C THR A 595 -1.25 -7.96 -21.02
N ALA A 596 -1.09 -8.76 -19.97
CA ALA A 596 -0.20 -9.91 -20.00
C ALA A 596 -0.59 -10.95 -21.07
N ARG A 597 -1.89 -11.20 -21.26
CA ARG A 597 -2.38 -12.07 -22.35
C ARG A 597 -2.17 -11.47 -23.73
N PHE A 598 -2.32 -10.16 -23.88
CA PHE A 598 -2.06 -9.46 -25.13
C PHE A 598 -0.58 -9.59 -25.54
N VAL A 599 0.33 -9.31 -24.60
CA VAL A 599 1.78 -9.45 -24.81
C VAL A 599 2.18 -10.91 -25.01
N GLY A 600 1.64 -11.84 -24.22
CA GLY A 600 1.91 -13.27 -24.36
C GLY A 600 1.55 -13.78 -25.76
N ARG A 601 0.40 -13.37 -26.30
CA ARG A 601 -0.02 -13.75 -27.67
C ARG A 601 0.97 -13.28 -28.74
N SER A 602 1.50 -12.06 -28.64
CA SER A 602 2.46 -11.54 -29.63
C SER A 602 3.78 -12.33 -29.63
N LYS A 603 4.08 -13.03 -28.53
CA LYS A 603 5.27 -13.88 -28.36
C LYS A 603 4.98 -15.38 -28.32
N ARG A 604 3.74 -15.81 -28.62
CA ARG A 604 3.29 -17.22 -28.54
C ARG A 604 3.49 -17.86 -27.15
N ILE A 605 3.42 -17.05 -26.09
CA ILE A 605 3.45 -17.49 -24.69
C ILE A 605 2.01 -17.61 -24.19
N ARG A 606 1.63 -18.80 -23.70
CA ARG A 606 0.32 -19.00 -23.04
C ARG A 606 0.40 -18.45 -21.62
N VAL A 607 -0.45 -17.48 -21.31
CA VAL A 607 -0.47 -16.80 -20.01
C VAL A 607 -1.80 -17.04 -19.31
N SER A 608 -1.75 -17.63 -18.12
CA SER A 608 -2.87 -17.64 -17.19
C SER A 608 -2.67 -16.59 -16.08
N THR A 609 -3.77 -16.09 -15.51
CA THR A 609 -3.72 -15.03 -14.49
C THR A 609 -2.94 -15.46 -13.24
N SER A 610 -3.05 -16.73 -12.82
CA SER A 610 -2.37 -17.25 -11.64
C SER A 610 -0.86 -17.33 -11.82
N GLN A 611 -0.37 -17.49 -13.05
CA GLN A 611 1.07 -17.52 -13.35
C GLN A 611 1.72 -16.13 -13.26
N LEU A 612 0.97 -15.04 -13.16
CA LEU A 612 1.56 -13.69 -13.10
C LEU A 612 2.28 -13.38 -11.78
N ILE A 613 2.15 -14.24 -10.76
CA ILE A 613 2.93 -14.14 -9.53
C ILE A 613 4.34 -14.73 -9.68
N ASP A 614 4.59 -15.47 -10.76
CA ASP A 614 5.91 -16.03 -11.07
C ASP A 614 6.84 -14.89 -11.51
N PRO A 615 7.97 -14.64 -10.80
CA PRO A 615 8.90 -13.56 -11.13
C PRO A 615 9.41 -13.62 -12.56
N ASP A 616 9.78 -14.80 -13.05
CA ASP A 616 10.39 -15.01 -14.36
C ASP A 616 9.43 -14.62 -15.49
N LEU A 617 8.21 -15.17 -15.46
CA LEU A 617 7.17 -14.84 -16.43
C LEU A 617 6.77 -13.36 -16.36
N ASN A 618 6.62 -12.80 -15.15
CA ASN A 618 6.19 -11.42 -14.97
C ASN A 618 7.22 -10.43 -15.51
N LEU A 619 8.51 -10.63 -15.21
CA LEU A 619 9.61 -9.81 -15.71
C LEU A 619 9.74 -9.90 -17.22
N ARG A 620 9.65 -11.12 -17.79
CA ARG A 620 9.68 -11.32 -19.23
C ARG A 620 8.56 -10.57 -19.94
N LEU A 621 7.32 -10.73 -19.49
CA LEU A 621 6.17 -10.07 -20.11
C LEU A 621 6.20 -8.55 -19.91
N GLY A 622 6.61 -8.08 -18.73
CA GLY A 622 6.59 -6.65 -18.42
C GLY A 622 7.69 -5.87 -19.12
N THR A 623 8.88 -6.45 -19.30
CA THR A 623 9.96 -5.84 -20.11
C THR A 623 9.57 -5.75 -21.60
N ILE A 624 8.91 -6.77 -22.15
CA ILE A 624 8.33 -6.70 -23.51
C ILE A 624 7.29 -5.58 -23.59
N TYR A 625 6.40 -5.48 -22.61
CA TYR A 625 5.38 -4.43 -22.61
C TYR A 625 5.99 -3.02 -22.51
N LEU A 626 7.01 -2.84 -21.67
CA LEU A 626 7.78 -1.59 -21.59
C LEU A 626 8.40 -1.23 -22.94
N ASN A 627 8.98 -2.20 -23.65
CA ASN A 627 9.52 -1.97 -24.99
C ASN A 627 8.44 -1.61 -26.03
N ASP A 628 7.30 -2.30 -26.00
CA ASP A 628 6.18 -2.02 -26.92
C ASP A 628 5.67 -0.58 -26.74
N LEU A 629 5.58 -0.12 -25.48
CA LEU A 629 5.24 1.27 -25.16
C LEU A 629 6.35 2.24 -25.56
N SER A 630 7.62 1.90 -25.28
CA SER A 630 8.77 2.71 -25.67
C SER A 630 8.80 2.94 -27.17
N LYS A 631 8.64 1.89 -27.99
CA LYS A 631 8.54 1.99 -29.45
C LYS A 631 7.37 2.83 -29.91
N ARG A 632 6.19 2.66 -29.28
CA ARG A 632 5.00 3.46 -29.61
C ARG A 632 5.19 4.96 -29.38
N PHE A 633 6.04 5.32 -28.44
CA PHE A 633 6.35 6.71 -28.10
C PHE A 633 7.79 7.09 -28.45
N GLU A 634 8.39 6.43 -29.46
CA GLU A 634 9.69 6.79 -30.04
C GLU A 634 10.83 6.91 -29.00
N GLY A 635 10.80 6.07 -27.96
CA GLY A 635 11.79 6.09 -26.89
C GLY A 635 11.56 7.15 -25.81
N ASN A 636 10.50 7.96 -25.91
CA ASN A 636 10.18 8.96 -24.89
C ASN A 636 9.76 8.29 -23.58
N LEU A 637 10.65 8.39 -22.58
CA LEU A 637 10.49 7.73 -21.29
C LEU A 637 9.25 8.20 -20.52
N TYR A 638 8.95 9.49 -20.54
CA TYR A 638 7.81 10.05 -19.81
C TYR A 638 6.47 9.54 -20.37
N TYR A 639 6.33 9.50 -21.70
CA TYR A 639 5.13 8.92 -22.34
C TYR A 639 5.02 7.43 -22.10
N THR A 640 6.15 6.72 -22.15
CA THR A 640 6.20 5.28 -21.87
C THR A 640 5.67 5.00 -20.47
N LEU A 641 6.16 5.70 -19.44
CA LEU A 641 5.72 5.54 -18.06
C LEU A 641 4.26 5.97 -17.85
N ALA A 642 3.86 7.10 -18.45
CA ALA A 642 2.48 7.57 -18.39
C ALA A 642 1.51 6.58 -19.06
N ALA A 643 1.94 5.91 -20.14
CA ALA A 643 1.15 4.90 -20.83
C ALA A 643 1.15 3.55 -20.10
N TYR A 644 2.23 3.23 -19.39
CA TYR A 644 2.32 2.01 -18.59
C TYR A 644 1.23 1.99 -17.51
N ASN A 645 1.11 3.07 -16.75
CA ASN A 645 0.12 3.21 -15.69
C ASN A 645 -1.24 3.73 -16.20
N GLY A 646 -1.23 4.82 -16.98
CA GLY A 646 -2.44 5.53 -17.42
C GLY A 646 -3.00 5.05 -18.75
N GLY A 647 -2.30 4.20 -19.50
CA GLY A 647 -2.74 3.72 -20.82
C GLY A 647 -2.43 4.69 -21.97
N ALA A 648 -1.97 4.15 -23.09
CA ALA A 648 -1.50 4.94 -24.23
C ALA A 648 -2.56 5.87 -24.87
N SER A 649 -3.85 5.48 -24.86
CA SER A 649 -4.93 6.34 -25.36
C SER A 649 -5.10 7.61 -24.51
N ASN A 650 -4.81 7.55 -23.22
CA ASN A 650 -4.88 8.70 -22.33
C ASN A 650 -3.67 9.61 -22.53
N VAL A 651 -2.48 9.03 -22.74
CA VAL A 651 -1.28 9.79 -23.12
C VAL A 651 -1.52 10.59 -24.39
N ASN A 652 -2.08 9.98 -25.44
CA ASN A 652 -2.41 10.70 -26.66
C ASN A 652 -3.33 11.90 -26.41
N ARG A 653 -4.30 11.80 -25.49
CA ARG A 653 -5.15 12.94 -25.10
C ARG A 653 -4.40 14.00 -24.31
N TRP A 654 -3.50 13.60 -23.40
CA TRP A 654 -2.68 14.53 -22.63
C TRP A 654 -1.66 15.28 -23.50
N LYS A 655 -1.12 14.64 -24.54
CA LYS A 655 -0.24 15.29 -25.52
C LYS A 655 -0.93 16.46 -26.23
N LEU A 656 -2.22 16.31 -26.57
CA LEU A 656 -3.02 17.38 -27.18
C LEU A 656 -3.24 18.59 -26.28
N LYS A 657 -2.95 18.49 -24.97
CA LYS A 657 -3.07 19.59 -24.01
C LYS A 657 -1.83 20.49 -23.96
N LEU A 658 -0.73 20.09 -24.60
CA LEU A 658 0.49 20.88 -24.65
C LEU A 658 0.43 21.82 -25.85
N GLU A 659 0.48 23.12 -25.59
CA GLU A 659 0.65 24.14 -26.61
C GLU A 659 2.14 24.52 -26.71
N GLY A 660 2.70 24.56 -27.92
CA GLY A 660 4.09 24.96 -28.16
C GLY A 660 5.11 23.80 -28.14
N PRO A 661 6.42 24.12 -28.01
CA PRO A 661 7.48 23.11 -27.96
C PRO A 661 7.25 22.09 -26.84
N GLU A 662 7.64 20.85 -27.10
CA GLU A 662 7.39 19.73 -26.20
C GLU A 662 8.23 19.83 -24.90
N ASP A 663 7.65 20.44 -23.86
CA ASP A 663 8.21 20.44 -22.51
C ASP A 663 7.70 19.21 -21.74
N MET A 664 8.57 18.22 -21.57
CA MET A 664 8.22 16.97 -20.90
C MET A 664 7.97 17.12 -19.39
N ASP A 665 8.51 18.15 -18.75
CA ASP A 665 8.18 18.38 -17.34
C ASP A 665 6.79 18.99 -17.24
N LEU A 666 6.44 19.90 -18.15
CA LEU A 666 5.08 20.42 -18.25
C LEU A 666 4.10 19.28 -18.53
N PHE A 667 4.42 18.39 -19.48
CA PHE A 667 3.61 17.19 -19.76
C PHE A 667 3.22 16.44 -18.49
N VAL A 668 4.20 16.15 -17.62
CA VAL A 668 3.95 15.45 -16.35
C VAL A 668 2.93 16.21 -15.50
N GLU A 669 3.04 17.53 -15.41
CA GLU A 669 2.10 18.37 -14.68
C GLU A 669 0.70 18.41 -15.29
N MET A 670 0.57 18.19 -16.60
CA MET A 670 -0.70 18.18 -17.32
C MET A 670 -1.42 16.82 -17.31
N ILE A 671 -0.76 15.75 -16.85
CA ILE A 671 -1.40 14.45 -16.68
C ILE A 671 -2.62 14.60 -15.77
N SER A 672 -3.81 14.31 -16.31
CA SER A 672 -5.08 14.60 -15.62
C SER A 672 -5.40 13.57 -14.53
N PHE A 673 -4.79 12.39 -14.60
CA PHE A 673 -4.93 11.38 -13.55
C PHE A 673 -3.82 11.57 -12.51
N ASN A 674 -4.18 12.02 -11.31
CA ASN A 674 -3.21 12.25 -10.24
C ASN A 674 -2.39 10.99 -9.90
N GLU A 675 -3.02 9.81 -9.95
CA GLU A 675 -2.32 8.53 -9.78
C GLU A 675 -1.19 8.36 -10.80
N THR A 676 -1.48 8.57 -12.09
CA THR A 676 -0.51 8.46 -13.18
C THR A 676 0.56 9.55 -13.11
N LYS A 677 0.18 10.80 -12.78
CA LYS A 677 1.14 11.90 -12.59
C LYS A 677 2.17 11.55 -11.52
N ASN A 678 1.68 11.13 -10.35
CA ASN A 678 2.54 10.78 -9.23
C ASN A 678 3.35 9.52 -9.53
N TYR A 679 2.78 8.56 -10.24
CA TYR A 679 3.50 7.37 -10.71
C TYR A 679 4.71 7.75 -11.58
N VAL A 680 4.52 8.60 -12.60
CA VAL A 680 5.61 9.03 -13.49
C VAL A 680 6.72 9.71 -12.69
N LYS A 681 6.37 10.64 -11.79
CA LYS A 681 7.36 11.32 -10.91
C LYS A 681 8.14 10.33 -10.05
N ARG A 682 7.46 9.38 -9.40
CA ARG A 682 8.09 8.36 -8.55
C ARG A 682 9.01 7.44 -9.36
N VAL A 683 8.58 6.96 -10.52
CA VAL A 683 9.41 6.05 -11.33
C VAL A 683 10.61 6.79 -11.90
N LEU A 684 10.46 8.03 -12.37
CA LEU A 684 11.61 8.82 -12.84
C LEU A 684 12.59 9.14 -11.72
N LYS A 685 12.11 9.50 -10.52
CA LYS A 685 12.96 9.63 -9.33
C LYS A 685 13.76 8.34 -9.07
N SER A 686 13.07 7.20 -9.03
CA SER A 686 13.73 5.91 -8.83
C SER A 686 14.72 5.58 -9.96
N TYR A 687 14.37 5.90 -11.20
CA TYR A 687 15.23 5.72 -12.37
C TYR A 687 16.52 6.54 -12.26
N TYR A 688 16.42 7.82 -11.92
CA TYR A 688 17.60 8.68 -11.73
C TYR A 688 18.48 8.19 -10.57
N LEU A 689 17.88 7.65 -9.51
CA LEU A 689 18.63 7.07 -8.39
C LEU A 689 19.31 5.75 -8.77
N TYR A 690 18.64 4.87 -9.53
CA TYR A 690 19.27 3.67 -10.07
C TYR A 690 20.42 4.00 -11.02
N GLN A 691 20.23 4.96 -11.93
CA GLN A 691 21.31 5.49 -12.77
C GLN A 691 22.45 6.09 -11.92
N SER A 692 22.14 6.73 -10.80
CA SER A 692 23.12 7.34 -9.92
C SER A 692 24.06 6.35 -9.26
N ILE A 693 23.54 5.18 -8.90
CA ILE A 693 24.24 4.16 -8.14
C ILE A 693 24.97 3.21 -9.10
N TYR A 694 24.28 2.77 -10.15
CA TYR A 694 24.72 1.66 -11.02
C TYR A 694 24.86 2.05 -12.51
N GLY A 695 24.57 3.29 -12.88
CA GLY A 695 24.72 3.75 -14.26
C GLY A 695 26.18 3.76 -14.71
N PRO A 696 26.43 3.64 -16.03
CA PRO A 696 27.77 3.79 -16.58
C PRO A 696 28.34 5.18 -16.26
N ARG A 697 29.64 5.24 -15.96
CA ARG A 697 30.38 6.47 -15.66
C ARG A 697 30.50 7.40 -16.85
#